data_AF-A0A4Q4X2Q9-F1
#
_entry.id   AF-A0A4Q4X2Q9-F1
#
_cell.length_a   1.000
_cell.length_b   1.000
_cell.length_c   1.000
_cell.angle_alpha   90.00
_cell.angle_beta   90.00
_cell.angle_gamma   90.00
#
_symmetry.space_group_name_H-M   'P 1'
#
loop_
_entity.id
_entity.type
_entity.pdbx_description
1 polymer ?
#
loop_
_entity_poly.entity_id
_entity_poly.type
_entity_poly.pdbx_seq_one_letter_code
_entity_poly.pdbx_strand_id
1 'polypeptide(L)'
;MDMGMEMDMDWGGESGSGNAATSMQNHGQSIEQWNRFLEQCISSRLDPDTFESYVPLLNSKYPLPPAAIADVFLRPQPSNHESLDPRIPRYINVLTQRRLIDTPSILKALYTYSTSHTQAQKAGHPPLEDAQARTISLRWGSSYSSEEVIFYRLTKAVGLGTGIKNASDALEVCKIIANWMLLFTSASAAFAQDVMGQLQNAQSKDEMESSRAAFVMLLLSVCENRTVLNALGRPFAKEARKALSESLAVFVPLMLQNAPQIAGRLELFRTETLASFDPIDKKKDPVNAEMDDILDSTVGLDNFVVPELPITNTRAGLYIYLNAALVGRPLIDDNAFFSYLHNRYQFCITEALSQVDTNAFPTLSGMFDESNNNNSFTDTVRQDFCFACCLHGLIPESSIEGLLGEITYQTLPSAGKYIREALVEECMADPERIQGLIGELDNMDGNVGAVCQALTEVIARLCNNKETMTLKLLCSQLARKPLSLDVVLLFEKPITILHPLCELLDNWKYEEDQGEYQPVYEEFGSVMLLLLAFVYRYNLSPLDLGIRSPDSFVAKLLHAGQLGRSLDELTDQEKGHLDGWIHGLFDTGAGGLGDELMSSCPPQDFYLLVATLFQNIVLAFGTGYLSEESLKTGLEYLVDTFLLPSLVLAISYMANQLWSDISQEKKAVIRVLQLILLTKQGSNEAQSMLTAVVNIVAKPLEHALRLSQRQNPKSQDIEPLLKAIKDNTRFSRRTAGAGHNELEAWTSTANGGLVASVRHTIQGFVQWSLHPGINIMPTAYTHRQILAALRILGAKRLLYVILDEVKQQTEAGSGSVVYDVATALVCAPDVTNMPPPPEMLAPALHHHAHNHVHHMPPPPPPVIPPHTRISLREALKFEAEDFKVIQQRSDAATAEHAVRLYRRVEAQLLPAPPQPTAAEAEAMLQDALGGMNDAFPPDASSAAAAQGGDDINHQHHHLDLGAGTEMNLGGAGGGPGTGGGPGSSAAGGGLDLGDDDIFGGLGGVGGGADLLNGWDDILQ
;
A
#
# COMPACT_ATOMS: atom_id res chain seq x y z
N MET A 1 37.10 46.89 49.03
CA MET A 1 38.13 47.95 49.11
C MET A 1 39.11 47.69 47.99
N ASP A 2 39.58 48.76 47.35
CA ASP A 2 40.72 48.85 46.43
C ASP A 2 40.69 47.84 45.24
N MET A 3 40.43 48.22 43.98
CA MET A 3 40.63 49.47 43.24
C MET A 3 42.12 49.81 43.00
N GLY A 4 42.50 49.96 41.73
CA GLY A 4 43.83 50.35 41.26
C GLY A 4 44.40 49.38 40.21
N MET A 5 44.94 49.83 39.07
CA MET A 5 44.84 51.17 38.46
C MET A 5 45.14 51.07 36.95
N GLU A 6 44.57 51.97 36.14
CA GLU A 6 44.82 52.05 34.69
C GLU A 6 46.12 52.81 34.36
N MET A 7 46.78 52.42 33.26
CA MET A 7 47.52 53.25 32.29
C MET A 7 48.12 52.29 31.24
N ASP A 8 47.63 52.23 30.01
CA ASP A 8 47.64 53.22 28.92
C ASP A 8 48.85 53.06 27.98
N MET A 9 48.58 52.66 26.74
CA MET A 9 49.07 53.42 25.57
C MET A 9 48.20 53.14 24.33
N ASP A 10 47.89 54.23 23.62
CA ASP A 10 46.92 54.31 22.53
C ASP A 10 47.53 54.03 21.15
N TRP A 11 46.68 53.56 20.22
CA TRP A 11 46.75 53.86 18.78
C TRP A 11 45.33 53.74 18.17
N GLY A 12 44.66 54.87 18.02
CA GLY A 12 43.24 54.94 17.64
C GLY A 12 42.90 54.59 16.19
N GLY A 13 41.60 54.41 15.93
CA GLY A 13 41.03 54.12 14.61
C GLY A 13 39.50 53.94 14.64
N GLU A 14 38.75 55.05 14.58
CA GLU A 14 37.28 55.03 14.61
C GLU A 14 36.65 54.51 13.30
N SER A 15 36.34 53.20 13.21
CA SER A 15 35.18 52.69 12.43
C SER A 15 34.99 51.18 12.66
N GLY A 16 33.93 50.75 13.36
CA GLY A 16 33.70 49.30 13.52
C GLY A 16 32.39 48.83 14.18
N SER A 17 31.73 49.63 15.02
CA SER A 17 30.57 49.18 15.80
C SER A 17 29.31 48.82 14.99
N GLY A 18 29.10 49.45 13.82
CA GLY A 18 27.86 49.29 13.04
C GLY A 18 27.69 47.93 12.35
N ASN A 19 28.78 47.33 11.84
CA ASN A 19 28.69 46.09 11.04
C ASN A 19 28.49 44.83 11.91
N ALA A 20 28.98 44.83 13.16
CA ALA A 20 28.76 43.71 14.07
C ALA A 20 27.27 43.60 14.47
N ALA A 21 26.65 44.72 14.85
CA ALA A 21 25.26 44.77 15.27
C ALA A 21 24.28 44.35 14.15
N THR A 22 24.47 44.88 12.93
CA THR A 22 23.65 44.52 11.77
C THR A 22 23.85 43.07 11.33
N SER A 23 25.08 42.55 11.38
CA SER A 23 25.33 41.12 11.12
C SER A 23 24.60 40.21 12.11
N MET A 24 24.65 40.53 13.42
CA MET A 24 23.96 39.74 14.45
C MET A 24 22.42 39.83 14.33
N GLN A 25 21.86 40.99 13.97
CA GLN A 25 20.43 41.14 13.70
C GLN A 25 19.98 40.31 12.48
N ASN A 26 20.75 40.34 11.38
CA ASN A 26 20.44 39.56 10.18
C ASN A 26 20.52 38.04 10.43
N HIS A 27 21.46 37.57 11.26
CA HIS A 27 21.52 36.17 11.69
C HIS A 27 20.32 35.78 12.55
N GLY A 28 19.91 36.64 13.49
CA GLY A 28 18.72 36.41 14.32
C GLY A 28 17.44 36.27 13.49
N GLN A 29 17.20 37.20 12.57
CA GLN A 29 16.08 37.14 11.63
C GLN A 29 16.14 35.90 10.73
N SER A 30 17.34 35.52 10.25
CA SER A 30 17.48 34.31 9.43
C SER A 30 17.13 33.05 10.22
N ILE A 31 17.56 32.93 11.47
CA ILE A 31 17.17 31.83 12.37
C ILE A 31 15.66 31.82 12.61
N GLU A 32 15.02 32.97 12.84
CA GLU A 32 13.57 33.08 13.02
C GLU A 32 12.80 32.59 11.78
N GLN A 33 13.22 32.98 10.57
CA GLN A 33 12.58 32.56 9.32
C GLN A 33 12.77 31.05 9.04
N TRP A 34 13.93 30.47 9.37
CA TRP A 34 14.14 29.03 9.27
C TRP A 34 13.33 28.23 10.31
N ASN A 35 13.15 28.74 11.53
CA ASN A 35 12.23 28.13 12.51
C ASN A 35 10.78 28.18 12.00
N ARG A 36 10.30 29.35 11.56
CA ARG A 36 8.93 29.51 11.02
C ARG A 36 8.67 28.62 9.81
N PHE A 37 9.65 28.46 8.91
CA PHE A 37 9.55 27.53 7.80
C PHE A 37 9.46 26.07 8.27
N LEU A 38 10.27 25.66 9.26
CA LEU A 38 10.21 24.32 9.84
C LEU A 38 8.86 24.05 10.53
N GLU A 39 8.35 25.00 11.33
CA GLU A 39 7.03 24.93 11.96
C GLU A 39 5.93 24.72 10.91
N GLN A 40 5.95 25.53 9.83
CA GLN A 40 5.01 25.39 8.70
C GLN A 40 5.16 24.04 7.97
N CYS A 41 6.37 23.54 7.76
CA CYS A 41 6.60 22.22 7.14
C CYS A 41 6.14 21.05 8.05
N ILE A 42 6.11 21.22 9.37
CA ILE A 42 5.61 20.23 10.31
C ILE A 42 4.08 20.28 10.39
N SER A 43 3.49 21.49 10.52
CA SER A 43 2.04 21.67 10.68
C SER A 43 1.25 21.35 9.41
N SER A 44 1.68 21.88 8.25
CA SER A 44 1.09 21.54 6.94
C SER A 44 1.33 20.10 6.51
N ARG A 45 2.16 19.34 7.25
CA ARG A 45 2.57 17.98 6.90
C ARG A 45 3.14 17.90 5.46
N LEU A 46 3.95 18.89 5.09
CA LEU A 46 4.62 18.99 3.79
C LEU A 46 5.41 17.72 3.43
N ASP A 47 5.42 17.35 2.15
CA ASP A 47 6.21 16.23 1.67
C ASP A 47 7.69 16.62 1.45
N PRO A 48 8.64 15.65 1.42
CA PRO A 48 10.07 15.95 1.27
C PRO A 48 10.46 16.57 -0.07
N ASP A 49 9.68 16.38 -1.13
CA ASP A 49 10.05 16.69 -2.50
C ASP A 49 9.63 18.14 -2.83
N THR A 50 8.44 18.55 -2.38
CA THR A 50 8.01 19.96 -2.32
C THR A 50 8.90 20.76 -1.37
N PHE A 51 9.28 20.19 -0.21
CA PHE A 51 10.27 20.79 0.70
C PHE A 51 11.62 21.04 -0.01
N GLU A 52 12.09 20.10 -0.82
CA GLU A 52 13.32 20.26 -1.62
C GLU A 52 13.22 21.42 -2.63
N SER A 53 12.02 21.72 -3.15
CA SER A 53 11.80 22.86 -4.06
C SER A 53 11.90 24.22 -3.36
N TYR A 54 11.44 24.33 -2.11
CA TYR A 54 11.42 25.60 -1.36
C TYR A 54 12.73 25.91 -0.65
N VAL A 55 13.48 24.90 -0.21
CA VAL A 55 14.77 25.05 0.51
C VAL A 55 15.77 25.99 -0.20
N PRO A 56 15.99 25.92 -1.54
CA PRO A 56 16.85 26.87 -2.25
C PRO A 56 16.34 28.32 -2.22
N LEU A 57 15.02 28.52 -2.26
CA LEU A 57 14.39 29.84 -2.21
C LEU A 57 14.55 30.47 -0.82
N LEU A 58 14.45 29.67 0.24
CA LEU A 58 14.69 30.11 1.61
C LEU A 58 16.17 30.46 1.83
N ASN A 59 17.09 29.54 1.49
CA ASN A 59 18.52 29.74 1.70
C ASN A 59 19.13 30.89 0.87
N SER A 60 18.54 31.23 -0.29
CA SER A 60 18.95 32.40 -1.08
C SER A 60 18.52 33.74 -0.49
N LYS A 61 17.50 33.76 0.38
CA LYS A 61 17.02 34.96 1.09
C LYS A 61 17.60 35.08 2.51
N TYR A 62 17.73 33.95 3.20
CA TYR A 62 18.16 33.86 4.60
C TYR A 62 19.26 32.79 4.74
N PRO A 63 20.51 33.09 4.31
CA PRO A 63 21.60 32.12 4.39
C PRO A 63 22.02 31.87 5.84
N LEU A 64 22.20 30.60 6.20
CA LEU A 64 22.70 30.17 7.52
C LEU A 64 23.89 29.20 7.37
N PRO A 65 24.83 29.16 8.33
CA PRO A 65 25.90 28.17 8.32
C PRO A 65 25.36 26.75 8.62
N PRO A 66 25.98 25.67 8.09
CA PRO A 66 25.50 24.29 8.25
C PRO A 66 25.19 23.87 9.69
N ALA A 67 26.00 24.30 10.64
CA ALA A 67 25.79 24.04 12.07
C ALA A 67 24.50 24.68 12.61
N ALA A 68 24.13 25.88 12.16
CA ALA A 68 22.90 26.54 12.59
C ALA A 68 21.65 25.93 11.94
N ILE A 69 21.74 25.47 10.69
CA ILE A 69 20.62 24.75 10.05
C ILE A 69 20.43 23.37 10.72
N ALA A 70 21.51 22.64 11.01
CA ALA A 70 21.43 21.40 11.77
C ALA A 70 20.83 21.61 13.17
N ASP A 71 21.23 22.67 13.86
CA ASP A 71 20.70 23.05 15.17
C ASP A 71 19.20 23.37 15.13
N VAL A 72 18.73 24.20 14.20
CA VAL A 72 17.29 24.52 14.03
C VAL A 72 16.44 23.27 13.81
N PHE A 73 16.93 22.29 13.05
CA PHE A 73 16.17 21.05 12.76
C PHE A 73 16.24 20.00 13.88
N LEU A 74 17.20 20.06 14.80
CA LEU A 74 17.42 19.01 15.82
C LEU A 74 17.23 19.48 17.26
N ARG A 75 17.08 20.79 17.49
CA ARG A 75 16.80 21.39 18.80
C ARG A 75 15.37 21.06 19.28
N PRO A 76 15.17 20.66 20.55
CA PRO A 76 13.85 20.55 21.15
C PRO A 76 13.19 21.92 21.28
N GLN A 77 11.90 22.01 20.92
CA GLN A 77 11.14 23.25 21.01
C GLN A 77 10.39 23.32 22.35
N PRO A 78 10.08 24.51 22.89
CA PRO A 78 9.30 24.64 24.13
C PRO A 78 7.91 23.97 24.04
N SER A 79 7.34 23.90 22.84
CA SER A 79 6.06 23.24 22.53
C SER A 79 6.14 21.72 22.38
N ASN A 80 7.29 21.17 21.94
CA ASN A 80 7.54 19.73 21.89
C ASN A 80 9.01 19.45 22.22
N HIS A 81 9.20 18.81 23.37
CA HIS A 81 10.47 18.31 23.87
C HIS A 81 10.43 16.81 24.20
N GLU A 82 9.33 16.11 23.91
CA GLU A 82 9.20 14.66 24.18
C GLU A 82 9.95 13.85 23.13
N SER A 83 9.66 14.05 21.84
CA SER A 83 10.32 13.34 20.74
C SER A 83 10.36 14.14 19.43
N LEU A 84 11.38 13.87 18.61
CA LEU A 84 11.59 14.51 17.31
C LEU A 84 10.59 13.98 16.27
N ASP A 85 10.01 14.85 15.44
CA ASP A 85 9.03 14.43 14.41
C ASP A 85 9.67 13.52 13.35
N PRO A 86 9.04 12.38 12.98
CA PRO A 86 9.62 11.39 12.06
C PRO A 86 9.83 11.89 10.61
N ARG A 87 9.37 13.10 10.26
CA ARG A 87 9.70 13.76 8.98
C ARG A 87 11.03 14.49 9.02
N ILE A 88 11.50 14.95 10.19
CA ILE A 88 12.75 15.70 10.31
C ILE A 88 13.97 14.90 9.78
N PRO A 89 14.14 13.60 10.07
CA PRO A 89 15.18 12.79 9.43
C PRO A 89 15.10 12.72 7.89
N ARG A 90 13.92 12.95 7.29
CA ARG A 90 13.73 13.06 5.83
C ARG A 90 14.18 14.43 5.33
N TYR A 91 13.76 15.51 5.99
CA TYR A 91 14.21 16.87 5.67
C TYR A 91 15.74 17.03 5.80
N ILE A 92 16.35 16.47 6.85
CA ILE A 92 17.82 16.46 7.04
C ILE A 92 18.52 15.72 5.88
N ASN A 93 17.94 14.64 5.36
CA ASN A 93 18.48 13.96 4.17
C ASN A 93 18.47 14.89 2.94
N VAL A 94 17.36 15.60 2.67
CA VAL A 94 17.27 16.58 1.58
C VAL A 94 18.33 17.69 1.74
N LEU A 95 18.44 18.27 2.94
CA LEU A 95 19.42 19.32 3.26
C LEU A 95 20.88 18.83 3.11
N THR A 96 21.15 17.56 3.43
CA THR A 96 22.46 16.91 3.24
C THR A 96 22.78 16.68 1.76
N GLN A 97 21.80 16.21 0.98
CA GLN A 97 21.94 16.01 -0.48
C GLN A 97 22.18 17.35 -1.21
N ARG A 98 21.45 18.40 -0.81
CA ARG A 98 21.63 19.79 -1.27
C ARG A 98 22.87 20.49 -0.70
N ARG A 99 23.67 19.81 0.13
CA ARG A 99 24.93 20.30 0.75
C ARG A 99 24.77 21.53 1.67
N LEU A 100 23.57 21.74 2.22
CA LEU A 100 23.30 22.80 3.20
C LEU A 100 23.64 22.37 4.63
N ILE A 101 23.64 21.06 4.90
CA ILE A 101 24.12 20.46 6.14
C ILE A 101 25.22 19.42 5.82
N ASP A 102 26.20 19.31 6.71
CA ASP A 102 27.29 18.34 6.67
C ASP A 102 27.30 17.39 7.88
N THR A 103 28.00 16.24 7.75
CA THR A 103 28.03 15.18 8.76
C THR A 103 28.50 15.62 10.16
N PRO A 104 29.56 16.43 10.37
CA PRO A 104 29.93 16.86 11.71
C PRO A 104 28.85 17.73 12.37
N SER A 105 28.20 18.64 11.63
CA SER A 105 27.09 19.46 12.17
C SER A 105 25.93 18.60 12.68
N ILE A 106 25.52 17.57 11.93
CA ILE A 106 24.46 16.64 12.35
C ILE A 106 24.86 15.91 13.63
N LEU A 107 26.05 15.32 13.67
CA LEU A 107 26.52 14.54 14.82
C LEU A 107 26.69 15.40 16.09
N LYS A 108 27.06 16.68 15.93
CA LYS A 108 27.24 17.66 17.01
C LYS A 108 25.91 18.17 17.56
N ALA A 109 24.93 18.45 16.69
CA ALA A 109 23.58 18.83 17.08
C ALA A 109 22.86 17.66 17.80
N LEU A 110 22.93 16.44 17.25
CA LEU A 110 22.42 15.25 17.93
C LEU A 110 23.07 15.03 19.31
N TYR A 111 24.39 15.19 19.42
CA TYR A 111 25.10 15.05 20.69
C TYR A 111 24.54 16.02 21.74
N THR A 112 24.49 17.30 21.40
CA THR A 112 24.08 18.41 22.28
C THR A 112 22.71 18.18 22.94
N TYR A 113 21.76 17.60 22.21
CA TYR A 113 20.37 17.42 22.66
C TYR A 113 20.01 15.97 23.06
N SER A 114 20.93 15.01 23.00
CA SER A 114 20.67 13.59 23.27
C SER A 114 20.14 13.33 24.69
N THR A 115 19.09 12.52 24.78
CA THR A 115 18.54 11.97 26.03
C THR A 115 19.60 11.23 26.85
N SER A 116 20.63 10.66 26.21
CA SER A 116 21.77 10.00 26.87
C SER A 116 22.46 10.87 27.91
N HIS A 117 22.57 12.19 27.68
CA HIS A 117 23.15 13.11 28.67
C HIS A 117 22.32 13.21 29.95
N THR A 118 20.99 13.17 29.83
CA THR A 118 20.06 13.21 30.97
C THR A 118 20.14 11.93 31.79
N GLN A 119 20.29 10.76 31.16
CA GLN A 119 20.48 9.50 31.88
C GLN A 119 21.87 9.41 32.54
N ALA A 120 22.94 9.83 31.86
CA ALA A 120 24.29 9.88 32.43
C ALA A 120 24.39 10.81 33.65
N GLN A 121 23.68 11.94 33.64
CA GLN A 121 23.64 12.89 34.77
C GLN A 121 22.95 12.30 36.02
N LYS A 122 21.96 11.41 35.87
CA LYS A 122 21.29 10.75 37.01
C LYS A 122 22.24 9.86 37.83
N ALA A 123 23.28 9.29 37.21
CA ALA A 123 24.28 8.46 37.86
C ALA A 123 25.44 9.26 38.52
N GLY A 124 25.33 10.59 38.61
CA GLY A 124 26.30 11.42 39.33
C GLY A 124 27.66 11.62 38.64
N HIS A 125 27.83 11.17 37.39
CA HIS A 125 29.01 11.49 36.60
C HIS A 125 28.93 12.94 36.08
N PRO A 126 29.88 13.83 36.43
CA PRO A 126 29.92 15.18 35.88
C PRO A 126 30.38 15.15 34.41
N PRO A 127 29.82 16.01 33.54
CA PRO A 127 30.22 16.06 32.13
C PRO A 127 31.65 16.59 31.96
N LEU A 128 32.40 15.97 31.04
CA LEU A 128 33.76 16.36 30.65
C LEU A 128 33.74 17.43 29.54
N GLU A 129 33.03 18.56 29.74
CA GLU A 129 33.04 19.65 28.76
C GLU A 129 32.77 21.04 29.35
N ASP A 130 33.06 22.08 28.57
CA ASP A 130 33.32 23.44 29.04
C ASP A 130 32.12 24.20 29.64
N ALA A 131 32.43 25.29 30.35
CA ALA A 131 31.47 26.11 31.11
C ALA A 131 30.30 26.67 30.27
N GLN A 132 30.43 26.71 28.95
CA GLN A 132 29.38 27.15 28.00
C GLN A 132 28.25 26.12 27.83
N ALA A 133 28.44 24.85 28.17
CA ALA A 133 27.38 23.84 28.13
C ALA A 133 26.30 24.04 29.22
N ARG A 134 26.55 24.87 30.25
CA ARG A 134 25.63 25.11 31.37
C ARG A 134 24.40 25.95 31.03
N THR A 135 24.34 26.56 29.85
CA THR A 135 23.23 27.43 29.42
C THR A 135 22.17 26.75 28.54
N ILE A 136 22.32 25.47 28.20
CA ILE A 136 21.32 24.71 27.43
C ILE A 136 20.44 23.90 28.40
N SER A 137 19.24 24.39 28.67
CA SER A 137 18.31 23.81 29.66
C SER A 137 17.30 22.81 29.08
N LEU A 138 17.10 22.78 27.76
CA LEU A 138 16.12 21.91 27.10
C LEU A 138 16.85 20.79 26.32
N ARG A 139 16.42 19.54 26.54
CA ARG A 139 16.87 18.32 25.84
C ARG A 139 15.65 17.44 25.53
N TRP A 140 15.81 16.45 24.65
CA TRP A 140 14.74 15.51 24.29
C TRP A 140 14.42 14.51 25.40
N GLY A 141 13.13 14.19 25.56
CA GLY A 141 12.62 13.14 26.46
C GLY A 141 12.99 11.72 26.01
N SER A 142 12.79 11.41 24.72
CA SER A 142 13.46 10.30 24.00
C SER A 142 13.89 10.76 22.61
N SER A 143 15.22 10.83 22.40
CA SER A 143 15.85 11.05 21.09
C SER A 143 16.22 9.76 20.35
N TYR A 144 16.20 8.61 21.04
CA TYR A 144 16.88 7.38 20.61
C TYR A 144 16.42 6.85 19.24
N SER A 145 15.12 6.84 18.96
CA SER A 145 14.58 6.38 17.67
C SER A 145 15.00 7.27 16.49
N SER A 146 15.21 8.57 16.73
CA SER A 146 15.68 9.51 15.71
C SER A 146 17.19 9.50 15.57
N GLU A 147 17.93 9.33 16.67
CA GLU A 147 19.36 9.02 16.64
C GLU A 147 19.63 7.78 15.79
N GLU A 148 18.93 6.67 16.05
CA GLU A 148 19.04 5.41 15.31
C GLU A 148 18.85 5.61 13.80
N VAL A 149 17.73 6.24 13.41
CA VAL A 149 17.38 6.50 12.01
C VAL A 149 18.38 7.43 11.32
N ILE A 150 18.99 8.38 12.04
CA ILE A 150 19.99 9.28 11.47
C ILE A 150 21.38 8.61 11.43
N PHE A 151 21.77 7.83 12.44
CA PHE A 151 23.02 7.07 12.43
C PHE A 151 23.07 6.10 11.25
N TYR A 152 22.02 5.32 10.98
CA TYR A 152 21.99 4.46 9.77
C TYR A 152 22.10 5.23 8.45
N ARG A 153 21.51 6.44 8.36
CA ARG A 153 21.64 7.32 7.18
C ARG A 153 23.08 7.81 7.02
N LEU A 154 23.72 8.22 8.11
CA LEU A 154 25.11 8.65 8.12
C LEU A 154 26.05 7.48 7.80
N THR A 155 25.82 6.28 8.31
CA THR A 155 26.56 5.05 7.94
C THR A 155 26.54 4.83 6.43
N LYS A 156 25.35 4.93 5.81
CA LYS A 156 25.21 4.82 4.34
C LYS A 156 25.97 5.94 3.61
N ALA A 157 25.92 7.18 4.09
CA ALA A 157 26.65 8.29 3.48
C ALA A 157 28.18 8.16 3.62
N VAL A 158 28.68 7.68 4.77
CA VAL A 158 30.11 7.46 5.00
C VAL A 158 30.62 6.28 4.16
N GLY A 159 29.89 5.17 4.10
CA GLY A 159 30.24 4.00 3.27
C GLY A 159 30.21 4.29 1.77
N LEU A 160 29.34 5.18 1.30
CA LEU A 160 29.32 5.66 -0.09
C LEU A 160 30.36 6.77 -0.37
N GLY A 161 31.14 7.20 0.63
CA GLY A 161 32.12 8.29 0.49
C GLY A 161 31.52 9.69 0.31
N THR A 162 30.20 9.85 0.49
CA THR A 162 29.49 11.12 0.30
C THR A 162 29.30 11.93 1.59
N GLY A 163 29.50 11.31 2.76
CA GLY A 163 29.43 11.97 4.07
C GLY A 163 30.69 12.76 4.42
N ILE A 164 31.85 12.10 4.45
CA ILE A 164 33.15 12.69 4.86
C ILE A 164 34.01 12.98 3.64
N LYS A 165 34.21 14.27 3.34
CA LYS A 165 34.87 14.73 2.10
C LYS A 165 36.26 15.28 2.34
N ASN A 166 36.46 16.10 3.37
CA ASN A 166 37.74 16.74 3.64
C ASN A 166 38.42 16.15 4.89
N ALA A 167 39.74 16.37 4.99
CA ALA A 167 40.52 15.94 6.15
C ALA A 167 40.22 16.75 7.43
N SER A 168 39.61 17.94 7.32
CA SER A 168 39.04 18.69 8.44
C SER A 168 37.87 17.93 9.06
N ASP A 169 36.86 17.66 8.23
CA ASP A 169 35.58 17.07 8.61
C ASP A 169 35.82 15.65 9.17
N ALA A 170 36.75 14.90 8.57
CA ALA A 170 37.19 13.60 9.09
C ALA A 170 37.70 13.68 10.55
N LEU A 171 38.51 14.68 10.90
CA LEU A 171 39.06 14.82 12.25
C LEU A 171 38.03 15.36 13.24
N GLU A 172 37.12 16.25 12.83
CA GLU A 172 36.01 16.68 13.69
C GLU A 172 35.03 15.52 13.94
N VAL A 173 34.69 14.74 12.92
CA VAL A 173 33.87 13.53 13.07
C VAL A 173 34.53 12.51 14.00
N CYS A 174 35.85 12.27 13.91
CA CYS A 174 36.56 11.42 14.87
C CYS A 174 36.49 11.93 16.31
N LYS A 175 36.59 13.25 16.55
CA LYS A 175 36.43 13.84 17.89
C LYS A 175 35.00 13.68 18.41
N ILE A 176 33.99 13.98 17.60
CA ILE A 176 32.58 13.83 17.98
C ILE A 176 32.23 12.36 18.27
N ILE A 177 32.74 11.41 17.48
CA ILE A 177 32.51 9.97 17.69
C ILE A 177 33.21 9.45 18.97
N ALA A 178 34.37 9.99 19.34
CA ALA A 178 34.98 9.71 20.65
C ALA A 178 34.09 10.18 21.81
N ASN A 179 33.52 11.38 21.72
CA ASN A 179 32.57 11.91 22.70
C ASN A 179 31.28 11.05 22.79
N TRP A 180 30.75 10.55 21.67
CA TRP A 180 29.59 9.65 21.65
C TRP A 180 29.88 8.28 22.29
N MET A 181 31.04 7.67 22.05
CA MET A 181 31.43 6.41 22.71
C MET A 181 31.48 6.55 24.24
N LEU A 182 32.03 7.66 24.74
CA LEU A 182 32.06 7.98 26.17
C LEU A 182 30.65 8.24 26.73
N LEU A 183 29.80 8.94 25.97
CA LEU A 183 28.41 9.21 26.35
C LEU A 183 27.60 7.91 26.48
N PHE A 184 27.60 7.03 25.46
CA PHE A 184 26.93 5.73 25.51
C PHE A 184 27.49 4.83 26.62
N THR A 185 28.79 4.88 26.90
CA THR A 185 29.39 4.19 28.06
C THR A 185 28.77 4.68 29.37
N SER A 186 28.73 6.00 29.58
CA SER A 186 28.19 6.59 30.82
C SER A 186 26.69 6.34 31.01
N ALA A 187 25.90 6.38 29.94
CA ALA A 187 24.48 6.03 29.98
C ALA A 187 24.26 4.53 30.26
N SER A 188 25.04 3.65 29.62
CA SER A 188 24.99 2.20 29.88
C SER A 188 25.35 1.87 31.33
N ALA A 189 26.34 2.55 31.90
CA ALA A 189 26.71 2.42 33.31
C ALA A 189 25.59 2.92 34.26
N ALA A 190 24.89 3.98 33.91
CA ALA A 190 23.75 4.48 34.68
C ALA A 190 22.60 3.45 34.74
N PHE A 191 22.21 2.88 33.60
CA PHE A 191 21.18 1.82 33.54
C PHE A 191 21.59 0.54 34.28
N ALA A 192 22.89 0.26 34.42
CA ALA A 192 23.38 -0.88 35.19
C ALA A 192 23.35 -0.65 36.72
N GLN A 193 23.32 0.61 37.19
CA GLN A 193 23.27 0.97 38.61
C GLN A 193 21.83 1.13 39.13
N ASP A 194 20.88 1.57 38.30
CA ASP A 194 19.46 1.73 38.67
C ASP A 194 18.67 0.40 38.62
N VAL A 195 19.04 -0.54 39.49
CA VAL A 195 18.41 -1.87 39.60
C VAL A 195 16.92 -1.80 39.96
N MET A 196 16.45 -0.71 40.56
CA MET A 196 15.06 -0.56 40.99
C MET A 196 14.17 0.13 39.94
N GLY A 197 14.72 1.06 39.15
CA GLY A 197 14.03 1.68 38.01
C GLY A 197 14.01 0.82 36.74
N GLN A 198 14.79 -0.26 36.66
CA GLN A 198 14.85 -1.14 35.48
C GLN A 198 13.50 -1.68 35.00
N LEU A 199 12.51 -1.90 35.89
CA LEU A 199 11.17 -2.36 35.49
C LEU A 199 10.29 -1.24 34.89
N GLN A 200 10.59 0.03 35.18
CA GLN A 200 9.87 1.20 34.65
C GLN A 200 10.58 1.80 33.43
N ASN A 201 11.92 1.70 33.38
CA ASN A 201 12.76 2.27 32.32
C ASN A 201 13.20 1.23 31.26
N ALA A 202 12.69 0.00 31.28
CA ALA A 202 13.07 -1.08 30.35
C ALA A 202 13.03 -0.62 28.87
N GLN A 203 11.90 -0.02 28.45
CA GLN A 203 11.75 0.51 27.09
C GLN A 203 12.81 1.57 26.76
N SER A 204 13.10 2.52 27.67
CA SER A 204 14.14 3.54 27.45
C SER A 204 15.55 2.93 27.35
N LYS A 205 15.80 1.78 27.99
CA LYS A 205 17.06 1.05 27.87
C LYS A 205 17.15 0.36 26.51
N ASP A 206 16.09 -0.30 26.06
CA ASP A 206 16.07 -1.03 24.80
C ASP A 206 16.09 -0.09 23.58
N GLU A 207 15.44 1.08 23.69
CA GLU A 207 15.58 2.20 22.75
C GLU A 207 17.03 2.73 22.70
N MET A 208 17.67 2.96 23.86
CA MET A 208 19.08 3.37 23.93
C MET A 208 20.01 2.31 23.33
N GLU A 209 19.77 1.02 23.57
CA GLU A 209 20.56 -0.06 22.98
C GLU A 209 20.40 -0.16 21.45
N SER A 210 19.22 0.19 20.93
CA SER A 210 18.95 0.28 19.48
C SER A 210 19.69 1.47 18.83
N SER A 211 19.63 2.65 19.44
CA SER A 211 20.45 3.82 19.05
C SER A 211 21.96 3.50 19.08
N ARG A 212 22.42 2.82 20.14
CA ARG A 212 23.80 2.34 20.31
C ARG A 212 24.21 1.36 19.20
N ALA A 213 23.33 0.47 18.76
CA ALA A 213 23.61 -0.48 17.68
C ALA A 213 23.77 0.23 16.32
N ALA A 214 22.92 1.21 16.01
CA ALA A 214 23.07 2.03 14.80
C ALA A 214 24.36 2.89 14.83
N PHE A 215 24.69 3.45 16.00
CA PHE A 215 25.96 4.17 16.21
C PHE A 215 27.19 3.26 16.02
N VAL A 216 27.13 2.00 16.46
CA VAL A 216 28.20 1.01 16.24
C VAL A 216 28.47 0.79 14.74
N MET A 217 27.41 0.72 13.92
CA MET A 217 27.56 0.59 12.46
C MET A 217 28.18 1.85 11.84
N LEU A 218 27.85 3.04 12.34
CA LEU A 218 28.49 4.29 11.91
C LEU A 218 29.97 4.33 12.30
N LEU A 219 30.31 3.98 13.55
CA LEU A 219 31.68 3.92 14.06
C LEU A 219 32.54 3.00 13.19
N LEU A 220 32.05 1.80 12.87
CA LEU A 220 32.73 0.85 11.99
C LEU A 220 32.97 1.45 10.59
N SER A 221 31.93 2.01 9.96
CA SER A 221 32.02 2.63 8.63
C SER A 221 32.99 3.83 8.60
N VAL A 222 33.09 4.60 9.69
CA VAL A 222 34.07 5.70 9.82
C VAL A 222 35.49 5.18 9.98
N CYS A 223 35.72 4.10 10.74
CA CYS A 223 37.05 3.48 10.87
C CYS A 223 37.54 2.86 9.56
N GLU A 224 36.63 2.32 8.74
CA GLU A 224 36.91 1.78 7.41
C GLU A 224 37.06 2.87 6.33
N ASN A 225 36.66 4.11 6.59
CA ASN A 225 36.59 5.15 5.56
C ASN A 225 38.00 5.64 5.14
N ARG A 226 38.30 5.50 3.86
CA ARG A 226 39.60 5.86 3.26
C ARG A 226 39.97 7.35 3.39
N THR A 227 39.00 8.27 3.44
CA THR A 227 39.25 9.71 3.71
C THR A 227 39.67 9.91 5.17
N VAL A 228 39.05 9.18 6.10
CA VAL A 228 39.37 9.21 7.54
C VAL A 228 40.75 8.63 7.82
N LEU A 229 41.06 7.44 7.28
CA LEU A 229 42.39 6.84 7.36
C LEU A 229 43.49 7.78 6.84
N ASN A 230 43.27 8.41 5.67
CA ASN A 230 44.18 9.40 5.06
C ASN A 230 44.27 10.74 5.83
N ALA A 231 43.36 11.00 6.78
CA ALA A 231 43.44 12.13 7.69
C ALA A 231 44.16 11.75 8.99
N LEU A 232 43.86 10.58 9.57
CA LEU A 232 44.47 10.06 10.80
C LEU A 232 45.97 9.77 10.65
N GLY A 233 46.43 9.36 9.47
CA GLY A 233 47.85 9.19 9.16
C GLY A 233 48.67 10.49 9.07
N ARG A 234 48.07 11.67 9.26
CA ARG A 234 48.77 12.97 9.20
C ARG A 234 49.31 13.37 10.59
N PRO A 235 50.46 14.07 10.68
CA PRO A 235 51.09 14.37 11.96
C PRO A 235 50.23 15.26 12.89
N PHE A 236 49.36 16.10 12.33
CA PHE A 236 48.43 16.95 13.10
C PHE A 236 47.20 16.20 13.64
N ALA A 237 46.97 14.94 13.26
CA ALA A 237 45.83 14.14 13.72
C ALA A 237 46.06 13.48 15.10
N LYS A 238 47.20 13.74 15.76
CA LYS A 238 47.60 13.09 17.02
C LYS A 238 46.54 13.17 18.12
N GLU A 239 45.85 14.30 18.26
CA GLU A 239 44.74 14.46 19.22
C GLU A 239 43.57 13.52 18.92
N ALA A 240 43.15 13.45 17.65
CA ALA A 240 42.04 12.60 17.22
C ALA A 240 42.38 11.12 17.35
N ARG A 241 43.60 10.70 16.97
CA ARG A 241 44.08 9.32 17.18
C ARG A 241 44.13 8.95 18.66
N LYS A 242 44.58 9.86 19.53
CA LYS A 242 44.57 9.66 20.98
C LYS A 242 43.15 9.48 21.51
N ALA A 243 42.26 10.45 21.24
CA ALA A 243 40.88 10.41 21.73
C ALA A 243 40.11 9.18 21.23
N LEU A 244 40.31 8.78 19.98
CA LEU A 244 39.68 7.59 19.40
C LEU A 244 40.22 6.30 20.03
N SER A 245 41.53 6.21 20.31
CA SER A 245 42.13 5.05 20.97
C SER A 245 41.70 4.90 22.44
N GLU A 246 41.66 6.01 23.19
CA GLU A 246 41.22 6.03 24.60
C GLU A 246 39.72 5.71 24.72
N SER A 247 38.86 6.24 23.83
CA SER A 247 37.42 5.94 23.83
C SER A 247 37.10 4.52 23.35
N LEU A 248 37.76 4.01 22.30
CA LEU A 248 37.61 2.62 21.86
C LEU A 248 38.00 1.63 22.97
N ALA A 249 39.09 1.89 23.71
CA ALA A 249 39.55 1.01 24.80
C ALA A 249 38.50 0.84 25.92
N VAL A 250 37.65 1.85 26.13
CA VAL A 250 36.56 1.83 27.12
C VAL A 250 35.26 1.26 26.53
N PHE A 251 35.00 1.50 25.24
CA PHE A 251 33.75 1.13 24.57
C PHE A 251 33.71 -0.33 24.06
N VAL A 252 34.82 -0.84 23.52
CA VAL A 252 34.95 -2.21 22.97
C VAL A 252 34.48 -3.31 23.94
N PRO A 253 34.83 -3.29 25.25
CA PRO A 253 34.34 -4.28 26.22
C PRO A 253 32.81 -4.36 26.33
N LEU A 254 32.09 -3.24 26.17
CA LEU A 254 30.62 -3.17 26.23
C LEU A 254 29.92 -3.75 24.99
N MET A 255 30.69 -4.11 23.96
CA MET A 255 30.19 -4.68 22.70
C MET A 255 30.42 -6.19 22.59
N LEU A 256 31.31 -6.77 23.39
CA LEU A 256 31.68 -8.20 23.31
C LEU A 256 30.48 -9.15 23.53
N GLN A 257 29.46 -8.73 24.27
CA GLN A 257 28.25 -9.52 24.51
C GLN A 257 27.26 -9.50 23.33
N ASN A 258 27.11 -8.34 22.65
CA ASN A 258 26.05 -8.14 21.65
C ASN A 258 26.56 -8.22 20.19
N ALA A 259 27.85 -7.93 19.96
CA ALA A 259 28.43 -7.83 18.61
C ALA A 259 29.93 -8.25 18.58
N PRO A 260 30.30 -9.49 18.98
CA PRO A 260 31.69 -9.90 19.16
C PRO A 260 32.56 -9.79 17.89
N GLN A 261 31.98 -10.02 16.70
CA GLN A 261 32.70 -9.89 15.43
C GLN A 261 33.10 -8.43 15.13
N ILE A 262 32.18 -7.47 15.35
CA ILE A 262 32.49 -6.03 15.23
C ILE A 262 33.48 -5.64 16.35
N ALA A 263 33.30 -6.20 17.55
CA ALA A 263 34.21 -6.14 18.69
C ALA A 263 35.68 -6.33 18.28
N GLY A 264 35.98 -7.50 17.68
CA GLY A 264 37.32 -7.85 17.22
C GLY A 264 37.85 -6.93 16.10
N ARG A 265 36.99 -6.48 15.17
CA ARG A 265 37.40 -5.58 14.07
C ARG A 265 37.76 -4.17 14.56
N LEU A 266 37.01 -3.64 15.54
CA LEU A 266 37.33 -2.36 16.18
C LEU A 266 38.57 -2.44 17.07
N GLU A 267 38.79 -3.57 17.75
CA GLU A 267 40.01 -3.81 18.54
C GLU A 267 41.26 -3.98 17.66
N LEU A 268 41.15 -4.64 16.51
CA LEU A 268 42.22 -4.72 15.51
C LEU A 268 42.54 -3.33 14.93
N PHE A 269 41.52 -2.53 14.62
CA PHE A 269 41.72 -1.14 14.22
C PHE A 269 42.44 -0.31 15.32
N ARG A 270 42.11 -0.55 16.59
CA ARG A 270 42.75 0.12 17.74
C ARG A 270 44.22 -0.31 17.94
N THR A 271 44.52 -1.59 17.79
CA THR A 271 45.84 -2.17 18.14
C THR A 271 46.82 -2.23 16.97
N GLU A 272 46.35 -2.41 15.74
CA GLU A 272 47.19 -2.44 14.52
C GLU A 272 47.11 -1.11 13.77
N THR A 273 45.91 -0.69 13.34
CA THR A 273 45.76 0.45 12.42
C THR A 273 46.14 1.78 13.07
N LEU A 274 45.58 2.12 14.25
CA LEU A 274 45.91 3.37 14.94
C LEU A 274 47.37 3.42 15.42
N ALA A 275 47.92 2.27 15.85
CA ALA A 275 49.31 2.15 16.28
C ALA A 275 50.31 2.35 15.12
N SER A 276 49.98 1.85 13.92
CA SER A 276 50.83 2.02 12.72
C SER A 276 51.04 3.48 12.31
N PHE A 277 50.16 4.39 12.75
CA PHE A 277 50.27 5.83 12.47
C PHE A 277 51.07 6.62 13.50
N ASP A 278 51.48 6.03 14.63
CA ASP A 278 52.44 6.68 15.53
C ASP A 278 53.89 6.40 15.11
N PRO A 279 54.79 7.41 15.20
CA PRO A 279 56.16 7.27 14.74
C PRO A 279 56.92 6.28 15.63
N ILE A 280 57.13 5.07 15.13
CA ILE A 280 57.80 3.96 15.81
C ILE A 280 59.20 4.39 16.25
N ASP A 281 59.45 4.36 17.57
CA ASP A 281 60.77 4.60 18.12
C ASP A 281 61.70 3.41 17.82
N LYS A 282 62.92 3.70 17.34
CA LYS A 282 63.67 2.74 16.51
C LYS A 282 64.29 1.58 17.30
N LYS A 283 63.93 0.32 16.98
CA LYS A 283 64.89 -0.78 16.60
C LYS A 283 64.25 -2.18 16.42
N LYS A 284 64.82 -2.96 15.46
CA LYS A 284 64.65 -4.40 15.17
C LYS A 284 63.29 -4.79 14.57
N ASP A 285 63.15 -4.98 13.26
CA ASP A 285 63.79 -5.99 12.37
C ASP A 285 63.58 -7.45 12.84
N PRO A 286 63.35 -8.41 11.92
CA PRO A 286 62.15 -8.56 11.07
C PRO A 286 61.64 -10.03 11.10
N VAL A 287 60.66 -10.40 10.24
CA VAL A 287 60.50 -11.70 9.54
C VAL A 287 59.03 -11.89 9.10
N ASN A 288 58.83 -12.02 7.78
CA ASN A 288 57.76 -12.72 7.04
C ASN A 288 57.52 -11.99 5.70
N ALA A 289 58.41 -12.26 4.74
CA ALA A 289 58.27 -11.87 3.34
C ALA A 289 58.35 -13.14 2.46
N GLU A 290 57.51 -14.13 2.79
CA GLU A 290 57.56 -15.48 2.20
C GLU A 290 56.20 -16.20 2.30
N MET A 291 55.12 -15.52 1.88
CA MET A 291 53.76 -16.10 1.74
C MET A 291 52.91 -15.27 0.75
N ASP A 292 53.40 -15.08 -0.49
CA ASP A 292 52.71 -14.28 -1.52
C ASP A 292 52.91 -14.86 -2.94
N ASP A 293 53.09 -16.19 -3.03
CA ASP A 293 53.40 -16.93 -4.28
C ASP A 293 52.60 -18.24 -4.42
N ILE A 294 51.40 -18.30 -3.81
CA ILE A 294 50.41 -19.37 -4.04
C ILE A 294 48.99 -18.76 -4.09
N LEU A 295 48.67 -18.05 -5.17
CA LEU A 295 47.27 -17.79 -5.53
C LEU A 295 47.02 -17.50 -7.03
N ASP A 296 47.93 -17.86 -7.94
CA ASP A 296 47.59 -17.92 -9.37
C ASP A 296 46.99 -19.29 -9.73
N SER A 297 45.67 -19.35 -9.65
CA SER A 297 44.87 -20.38 -10.33
C SER A 297 43.68 -19.70 -11.00
N THR A 298 43.98 -18.85 -12.00
CA THR A 298 42.99 -18.09 -12.77
C THR A 298 42.10 -19.03 -13.62
N VAL A 299 40.97 -19.47 -13.07
CA VAL A 299 40.01 -20.36 -13.77
C VAL A 299 38.86 -19.56 -14.41
N GLY A 300 38.99 -19.34 -15.72
CA GLY A 300 37.85 -19.43 -16.66
C GLY A 300 36.63 -18.54 -16.45
N LEU A 301 36.79 -17.21 -16.49
CA LEU A 301 35.70 -16.30 -16.87
C LEU A 301 35.40 -16.44 -18.38
N ASP A 302 34.70 -17.51 -18.80
CA ASP A 302 34.00 -17.60 -20.10
C ASP A 302 33.08 -18.84 -20.24
N ASN A 303 32.33 -19.21 -19.19
CA ASN A 303 31.14 -20.09 -19.29
C ASN A 303 30.32 -20.11 -17.98
N PHE A 304 29.58 -19.03 -17.67
CA PHE A 304 28.64 -19.03 -16.54
C PHE A 304 27.30 -19.70 -16.90
N VAL A 305 27.37 -21.01 -17.15
CA VAL A 305 26.20 -21.87 -17.32
C VAL A 305 25.58 -22.08 -15.95
N VAL A 306 24.65 -21.20 -15.58
CA VAL A 306 23.74 -21.39 -14.45
C VAL A 306 22.96 -22.69 -14.70
N PRO A 307 23.15 -23.78 -13.91
CA PRO A 307 22.36 -24.98 -14.11
C PRO A 307 20.90 -24.68 -13.81
N GLU A 308 20.03 -25.12 -14.70
CA GLU A 308 18.58 -24.93 -14.60
C GLU A 308 18.00 -25.94 -13.60
N LEU A 309 17.18 -25.44 -12.68
CA LEU A 309 16.36 -26.28 -11.82
C LEU A 309 15.09 -26.66 -12.57
N PRO A 310 14.56 -27.89 -12.41
CA PRO A 310 13.33 -28.30 -13.06
C PRO A 310 12.19 -27.34 -12.72
N ILE A 311 11.42 -26.93 -13.74
CA ILE A 311 10.28 -26.04 -13.55
C ILE A 311 9.18 -26.83 -12.83
N THR A 312 8.97 -26.51 -11.55
CA THR A 312 7.89 -27.04 -10.73
C THR A 312 6.80 -25.97 -10.62
N ASN A 313 5.58 -26.29 -11.04
CA ASN A 313 4.39 -25.45 -10.80
C ASN A 313 3.72 -25.94 -9.51
N THR A 314 3.51 -25.04 -8.54
CA THR A 314 3.03 -25.37 -7.19
C THR A 314 1.60 -24.85 -6.96
N ARG A 315 0.85 -25.50 -6.06
CA ARG A 315 -0.46 -24.99 -5.60
C ARG A 315 -0.35 -23.62 -4.92
N ALA A 316 0.78 -23.33 -4.27
CA ALA A 316 1.08 -22.01 -3.73
C ALA A 316 1.17 -20.94 -4.81
N GLY A 317 1.82 -21.21 -5.95
CA GLY A 317 1.97 -20.23 -7.03
C GLY A 317 0.64 -19.72 -7.59
N LEU A 318 -0.33 -20.62 -7.81
CA LEU A 318 -1.68 -20.23 -8.25
C LEU A 318 -2.44 -19.49 -7.13
N TYR A 319 -2.41 -19.99 -5.90
CA TYR A 319 -3.09 -19.37 -4.76
C TYR A 319 -2.60 -17.94 -4.47
N ILE A 320 -1.28 -17.71 -4.54
CA ILE A 320 -0.66 -16.39 -4.38
C ILE A 320 -1.18 -15.42 -5.44
N TYR A 321 -1.23 -15.85 -6.70
CA TYR A 321 -1.65 -15.01 -7.83
C TYR A 321 -3.15 -14.69 -7.80
N LEU A 322 -4.00 -15.69 -7.51
CA LEU A 322 -5.44 -15.47 -7.34
C LEU A 322 -5.75 -14.56 -6.14
N ASN A 323 -5.07 -14.76 -5.01
CA ASN A 323 -5.22 -13.90 -3.84
C ASN A 323 -4.81 -12.44 -4.16
N ALA A 324 -3.70 -12.23 -4.89
CA ALA A 324 -3.32 -10.91 -5.39
C ALA A 324 -4.35 -10.31 -6.37
N ALA A 325 -4.89 -11.11 -7.30
CA ALA A 325 -5.92 -10.68 -8.25
C ALA A 325 -7.27 -10.33 -7.60
N LEU A 326 -7.57 -10.87 -6.41
CA LEU A 326 -8.76 -10.57 -5.61
C LEU A 326 -8.54 -9.36 -4.67
N VAL A 327 -7.34 -9.25 -4.09
CA VAL A 327 -6.96 -8.26 -3.08
C VAL A 327 -6.80 -6.87 -3.70
N GLY A 328 -7.83 -6.06 -3.48
CA GLY A 328 -7.88 -4.67 -3.93
C GLY A 328 -7.93 -4.46 -5.44
N ARG A 329 -8.23 -5.52 -6.21
CA ARG A 329 -8.44 -5.53 -7.67
C ARG A 329 -7.38 -4.73 -8.44
N PRO A 330 -6.15 -5.26 -8.57
CA PRO A 330 -5.22 -4.77 -9.57
C PRO A 330 -5.86 -4.82 -10.97
N LEU A 331 -5.53 -3.84 -11.81
CA LEU A 331 -5.94 -3.84 -13.22
C LEU A 331 -5.12 -4.90 -13.95
N ILE A 332 -5.72 -6.06 -14.17
CA ILE A 332 -5.11 -7.17 -14.90
C ILE A 332 -5.51 -7.02 -16.37
N ASP A 333 -4.54 -7.12 -17.27
CA ASP A 333 -4.84 -7.26 -18.69
C ASP A 333 -5.24 -8.71 -18.96
N ASP A 334 -6.35 -8.95 -19.68
CA ASP A 334 -6.79 -10.30 -20.06
C ASP A 334 -5.65 -11.12 -20.66
N ASN A 335 -4.80 -10.50 -21.50
CA ASN A 335 -3.67 -11.18 -22.12
C ASN A 335 -2.60 -11.61 -21.09
N ALA A 336 -2.44 -10.85 -20.00
CA ALA A 336 -1.54 -11.20 -18.90
C ALA A 336 -2.15 -12.29 -18.00
N PHE A 337 -3.46 -12.26 -17.76
CA PHE A 337 -4.18 -13.32 -17.04
C PHE A 337 -4.13 -14.64 -17.81
N PHE A 338 -4.52 -14.60 -19.09
CA PHE A 338 -4.46 -15.76 -19.98
C PHE A 338 -3.03 -16.23 -20.20
N SER A 339 -2.01 -15.38 -20.33
CA SER A 339 -0.62 -15.85 -20.41
C SER A 339 -0.15 -16.52 -19.10
N TYR A 340 -0.51 -15.98 -17.93
CA TYR A 340 -0.18 -16.59 -16.64
C TYR A 340 -0.84 -17.96 -16.46
N LEU A 341 -2.12 -18.09 -16.82
CA LEU A 341 -2.85 -19.36 -16.79
C LEU A 341 -2.40 -20.33 -17.88
N HIS A 342 -2.16 -19.88 -19.12
CA HIS A 342 -1.73 -20.72 -20.24
C HIS A 342 -0.31 -21.26 -20.03
N ASN A 343 0.55 -20.54 -19.30
CA ASN A 343 1.83 -21.07 -18.84
C ASN A 343 1.69 -22.08 -17.67
N ARG A 344 0.46 -22.44 -17.24
CA ARG A 344 0.14 -23.33 -16.09
C ARG A 344 -1.04 -24.31 -16.32
N TYR A 345 -1.74 -24.22 -17.45
CA TYR A 345 -3.16 -24.60 -17.59
C TYR A 345 -3.52 -26.05 -17.23
N GLN A 346 -2.88 -27.02 -17.89
CA GLN A 346 -3.42 -28.38 -17.98
C GLN A 346 -3.31 -29.19 -16.68
N PHE A 347 -2.39 -28.83 -15.79
CA PHE A 347 -2.36 -29.41 -14.43
C PHE A 347 -3.29 -28.65 -13.47
N CYS A 348 -3.31 -27.32 -13.54
CA CYS A 348 -4.01 -26.49 -12.56
C CYS A 348 -5.54 -26.64 -12.61
N ILE A 349 -6.15 -26.83 -13.79
CA ILE A 349 -7.61 -26.97 -13.89
C ILE A 349 -8.06 -28.33 -13.35
N THR A 350 -7.40 -29.42 -13.77
CA THR A 350 -7.73 -30.78 -13.30
C THR A 350 -7.44 -30.97 -11.81
N GLU A 351 -6.32 -30.44 -11.30
CA GLU A 351 -5.96 -30.56 -9.88
C GLU A 351 -6.75 -29.58 -8.98
N ALA A 352 -7.23 -28.45 -9.51
CA ALA A 352 -8.17 -27.61 -8.77
C ALA A 352 -9.52 -28.32 -8.66
N LEU A 353 -10.10 -28.79 -9.77
CA LEU A 353 -11.40 -29.48 -9.78
C LEU A 353 -11.40 -30.76 -8.95
N SER A 354 -10.29 -31.51 -8.90
CA SER A 354 -10.17 -32.70 -8.04
C SER A 354 -10.02 -32.39 -6.54
N GLN A 355 -9.73 -31.13 -6.16
CA GLN A 355 -9.52 -30.71 -4.77
C GLN A 355 -10.44 -29.54 -4.32
N VAL A 356 -11.48 -29.15 -5.07
CA VAL A 356 -12.51 -28.25 -4.55
C VAL A 356 -13.35 -28.98 -3.51
N ASP A 357 -13.24 -28.57 -2.25
CA ASP A 357 -14.03 -29.12 -1.14
C ASP A 357 -15.55 -29.09 -1.47
N THR A 358 -16.18 -30.26 -1.49
CA THR A 358 -17.61 -30.44 -1.74
C THR A 358 -18.51 -29.86 -0.65
N ASN A 359 -17.93 -29.43 0.48
CA ASN A 359 -18.63 -28.70 1.55
C ASN A 359 -18.56 -27.18 1.35
N ALA A 360 -17.56 -26.66 0.64
CA ALA A 360 -17.41 -25.23 0.36
C ALA A 360 -18.15 -24.79 -0.92
N PHE A 361 -18.30 -25.72 -1.87
CA PHE A 361 -19.20 -25.61 -3.01
C PHE A 361 -19.89 -26.98 -3.14
N PRO A 362 -21.22 -27.11 -2.98
CA PRO A 362 -21.88 -28.40 -3.11
C PRO A 362 -21.89 -28.88 -4.58
N THR A 363 -22.23 -30.15 -4.79
CA THR A 363 -22.78 -30.60 -6.09
C THR A 363 -24.31 -30.61 -6.01
N LEU A 364 -25.01 -30.87 -7.12
CA LEU A 364 -26.49 -30.89 -7.13
C LEU A 364 -27.06 -31.89 -6.10
N SER A 365 -26.44 -33.07 -5.93
CA SER A 365 -26.81 -34.05 -4.91
C SER A 365 -26.53 -33.55 -3.47
N GLY A 366 -25.52 -32.70 -3.29
CA GLY A 366 -25.21 -32.08 -2.00
C GLY A 366 -26.21 -30.99 -1.58
N MET A 367 -26.94 -30.38 -2.51
CA MET A 367 -27.98 -29.38 -2.21
C MET A 367 -29.21 -29.97 -1.49
N PHE A 368 -29.39 -31.29 -1.54
CA PHE A 368 -30.52 -32.00 -0.91
C PHE A 368 -30.20 -32.56 0.48
N ASP A 369 -28.98 -32.36 1.00
CA ASP A 369 -28.60 -32.79 2.35
C ASP A 369 -28.80 -31.66 3.37
N GLU A 370 -29.87 -31.75 4.18
CA GLU A 370 -30.22 -30.76 5.21
C GLU A 370 -29.15 -30.58 6.31
N SER A 371 -28.10 -31.40 6.34
CA SER A 371 -27.02 -31.28 7.32
C SER A 371 -25.94 -30.25 6.97
N ASN A 372 -25.92 -29.72 5.75
CA ASN A 372 -24.91 -28.78 5.29
C ASN A 372 -25.33 -27.31 5.47
N ASN A 373 -24.35 -26.42 5.71
CA ASN A 373 -24.63 -25.01 6.04
C ASN A 373 -24.79 -24.16 4.76
N ASN A 374 -25.87 -24.40 4.02
CA ASN A 374 -26.07 -23.93 2.64
C ASN A 374 -25.89 -22.42 2.45
N ASN A 375 -24.89 -22.06 1.63
CA ASN A 375 -24.73 -20.72 1.09
C ASN A 375 -25.46 -20.68 -0.27
N SER A 376 -26.64 -20.08 -0.33
CA SER A 376 -27.42 -19.97 -1.59
C SER A 376 -26.67 -19.31 -2.75
N PHE A 377 -25.54 -18.65 -2.49
CA PHE A 377 -24.65 -18.05 -3.49
C PHE A 377 -23.58 -19.01 -4.05
N THR A 378 -23.36 -20.19 -3.44
CA THR A 378 -22.39 -21.21 -3.90
C THR A 378 -23.03 -22.35 -4.68
N ASP A 379 -24.34 -22.54 -4.56
CA ASP A 379 -25.03 -23.77 -4.95
C ASP A 379 -25.05 -24.03 -6.47
N THR A 380 -25.12 -22.98 -7.29
CA THR A 380 -25.09 -23.10 -8.77
C THR A 380 -23.70 -22.87 -9.38
N VAL A 381 -22.75 -22.29 -8.63
CA VAL A 381 -21.50 -21.71 -9.16
C VAL A 381 -20.66 -22.69 -9.98
N ARG A 382 -20.62 -23.97 -9.60
CA ARG A 382 -19.91 -25.02 -10.37
C ARG A 382 -20.54 -25.25 -11.73
N GLN A 383 -21.87 -25.28 -11.80
CA GLN A 383 -22.65 -25.49 -13.01
C GLN A 383 -22.58 -24.24 -13.91
N ASP A 384 -22.77 -23.05 -13.34
CA ASP A 384 -22.63 -21.76 -14.04
C ASP A 384 -21.22 -21.60 -14.64
N PHE A 385 -20.17 -21.94 -13.88
CA PHE A 385 -18.79 -21.94 -14.38
C PHE A 385 -18.58 -22.91 -15.54
N CYS A 386 -19.15 -24.12 -15.49
CA CYS A 386 -19.11 -25.07 -16.61
C CYS A 386 -19.85 -24.54 -17.85
N PHE A 387 -21.03 -23.92 -17.68
CA PHE A 387 -21.76 -23.29 -18.78
C PHE A 387 -21.00 -22.11 -19.38
N ALA A 388 -20.41 -21.23 -18.57
CA ALA A 388 -19.56 -20.14 -19.04
C ALA A 388 -18.32 -20.66 -19.80
N CYS A 389 -17.68 -21.73 -19.31
CA CYS A 389 -16.58 -22.39 -20.03
C CYS A 389 -17.03 -22.98 -21.38
N CYS A 390 -18.23 -23.54 -21.46
CA CYS A 390 -18.80 -24.05 -22.70
C CYS A 390 -19.19 -22.92 -23.67
N LEU A 391 -19.78 -21.84 -23.16
CA LEU A 391 -20.17 -20.64 -23.92
C LEU A 391 -18.96 -19.95 -24.59
N HIS A 392 -17.79 -20.01 -23.94
CA HIS A 392 -16.52 -19.53 -24.49
C HIS A 392 -15.69 -20.61 -25.20
N GLY A 393 -16.21 -21.83 -25.38
CA GLY A 393 -15.56 -22.90 -26.15
C GLY A 393 -14.35 -23.55 -25.47
N LEU A 394 -14.17 -23.36 -24.15
CA LEU A 394 -13.07 -23.92 -23.37
C LEU A 394 -13.28 -25.41 -23.03
N ILE A 395 -14.53 -25.85 -22.96
CA ILE A 395 -14.94 -27.26 -22.85
C ILE A 395 -16.07 -27.54 -23.85
N PRO A 396 -16.18 -28.76 -24.41
CA PRO A 396 -17.34 -29.17 -25.18
C PRO A 396 -18.50 -29.54 -24.25
N GLU A 397 -19.73 -29.25 -24.67
CA GLU A 397 -20.97 -29.47 -23.91
C GLU A 397 -21.10 -30.91 -23.36
N SER A 398 -20.68 -31.90 -24.15
CA SER A 398 -20.67 -33.32 -23.78
C SER A 398 -19.72 -33.71 -22.64
N SER A 399 -18.84 -32.79 -22.20
CA SER A 399 -17.97 -33.00 -21.03
C SER A 399 -18.58 -32.47 -19.72
N ILE A 400 -19.68 -31.69 -19.77
CA ILE A 400 -20.25 -31.05 -18.58
C ILE A 400 -20.78 -32.09 -17.59
N GLU A 401 -21.60 -33.04 -18.04
CA GLU A 401 -22.11 -34.14 -17.20
C GLU A 401 -20.98 -34.99 -16.59
N GLY A 402 -19.89 -35.20 -17.35
CA GLY A 402 -18.71 -35.94 -16.89
C GLY A 402 -17.80 -35.17 -15.93
N LEU A 403 -17.83 -33.83 -15.96
CA LEU A 403 -17.08 -32.95 -15.06
C LEU A 403 -17.83 -32.65 -13.76
N LEU A 404 -19.16 -32.56 -13.82
CA LEU A 404 -20.03 -32.35 -12.65
C LEU A 404 -20.40 -33.66 -11.96
N GLY A 405 -20.35 -34.80 -12.67
CA GLY A 405 -20.73 -36.12 -12.18
C GLY A 405 -22.25 -36.35 -12.07
N GLU A 406 -23.06 -35.37 -12.48
CA GLU A 406 -24.51 -35.31 -12.32
C GLU A 406 -25.18 -34.71 -13.58
N ILE A 407 -26.47 -34.99 -13.77
CA ILE A 407 -27.25 -34.51 -14.93
C ILE A 407 -27.73 -33.08 -14.67
N THR A 408 -27.37 -32.13 -15.54
CA THR A 408 -27.77 -30.72 -15.41
C THR A 408 -29.18 -30.47 -15.93
N TYR A 409 -30.07 -29.93 -15.08
CA TYR A 409 -31.46 -29.59 -15.45
C TYR A 409 -31.63 -28.23 -16.15
N GLN A 410 -30.58 -27.41 -16.20
CA GLN A 410 -30.54 -26.17 -16.99
C GLN A 410 -29.77 -26.42 -18.30
N THR A 411 -30.10 -25.68 -19.34
CA THR A 411 -29.34 -25.61 -20.60
C THR A 411 -28.51 -24.34 -20.65
N LEU A 412 -27.57 -24.23 -21.60
CA LEU A 412 -26.90 -22.95 -21.89
C LEU A 412 -27.93 -21.82 -22.16
N PRO A 413 -27.57 -20.54 -21.90
CA PRO A 413 -28.45 -19.39 -22.13
C PRO A 413 -29.03 -19.36 -23.55
N SER A 414 -30.35 -19.23 -23.67
CA SER A 414 -31.06 -19.29 -24.96
C SER A 414 -30.72 -18.14 -25.92
N ALA A 415 -30.18 -17.03 -25.40
CA ALA A 415 -29.66 -15.91 -26.18
C ALA A 415 -28.20 -16.11 -26.66
N GLY A 416 -27.53 -17.18 -26.21
CA GLY A 416 -26.14 -17.48 -26.56
C GLY A 416 -25.13 -16.49 -25.97
N LYS A 417 -24.03 -16.28 -26.71
CA LYS A 417 -22.94 -15.39 -26.32
C LYS A 417 -23.21 -13.97 -26.84
N TYR A 418 -23.22 -12.99 -25.94
CA TYR A 418 -23.46 -11.59 -26.27
C TYR A 418 -22.33 -10.96 -27.08
N ILE A 419 -22.71 -10.00 -27.92
CA ILE A 419 -21.83 -9.20 -28.77
C ILE A 419 -21.96 -7.75 -28.34
N ARG A 420 -20.84 -7.11 -27.98
CA ARG A 420 -20.75 -5.74 -27.46
C ARG A 420 -21.51 -4.74 -28.34
N GLU A 421 -21.26 -4.77 -29.65
CA GLU A 421 -21.82 -3.83 -30.61
C GLU A 421 -23.37 -3.90 -30.66
N ALA A 422 -23.94 -5.11 -30.57
CA ALA A 422 -25.39 -5.32 -30.56
C ALA A 422 -26.03 -4.77 -29.27
N LEU A 423 -25.45 -5.07 -28.09
CA LEU A 423 -25.95 -4.54 -26.81
C LEU A 423 -25.91 -3.01 -26.75
N VAL A 424 -24.92 -2.39 -27.39
CA VAL A 424 -24.82 -0.93 -27.48
C VAL A 424 -25.88 -0.35 -28.43
N GLU A 425 -26.16 -1.00 -29.56
CA GLU A 425 -27.27 -0.59 -30.44
C GLU A 425 -28.64 -0.76 -29.76
N GLU A 426 -28.84 -1.82 -28.97
CA GLU A 426 -30.04 -1.99 -28.13
C GLU A 426 -30.18 -0.84 -27.11
N CYS A 427 -29.13 -0.55 -26.33
CA CYS A 427 -29.18 0.49 -25.28
C CYS A 427 -29.32 1.92 -25.82
N MET A 428 -28.83 2.20 -27.03
CA MET A 428 -29.03 3.50 -27.69
C MET A 428 -30.40 3.61 -28.37
N ALA A 429 -31.16 2.51 -28.48
CA ALA A 429 -32.54 2.49 -29.00
C ALA A 429 -33.60 2.43 -27.88
N ASP A 430 -33.27 1.81 -26.74
CA ASP A 430 -34.14 1.67 -25.57
C ASP A 430 -33.37 1.93 -24.25
N PRO A 431 -33.62 3.07 -23.58
CA PRO A 431 -33.04 3.36 -22.26
C PRO A 431 -33.42 2.36 -21.15
N GLU A 432 -34.54 1.64 -21.23
CA GLU A 432 -34.90 0.64 -20.22
C GLU A 432 -33.94 -0.57 -20.25
N ARG A 433 -33.37 -0.90 -21.43
CA ARG A 433 -32.35 -1.94 -21.58
C ARG A 433 -31.11 -1.68 -20.71
N ILE A 434 -30.73 -0.41 -20.51
CA ILE A 434 -29.57 -0.02 -19.67
C ILE A 434 -29.74 -0.51 -18.23
N GLN A 435 -30.95 -0.34 -17.66
CA GLN A 435 -31.24 -0.82 -16.31
C GLN A 435 -31.25 -2.36 -16.24
N GLY A 436 -31.68 -3.04 -17.31
CA GLY A 436 -31.53 -4.49 -17.47
C GLY A 436 -30.07 -4.94 -17.41
N LEU A 437 -29.19 -4.30 -18.21
CA LEU A 437 -27.75 -4.59 -18.20
C LEU A 437 -27.09 -4.37 -16.83
N ILE A 438 -27.49 -3.33 -16.09
CA ILE A 438 -27.01 -3.09 -14.72
C ILE A 438 -27.48 -4.18 -13.73
N GLY A 439 -28.59 -4.87 -14.04
CA GLY A 439 -28.99 -6.12 -13.38
C GLY A 439 -28.10 -7.31 -13.76
N GLU A 440 -27.85 -7.50 -15.05
CA GLU A 440 -27.06 -8.61 -15.61
C GLU A 440 -25.59 -8.63 -15.15
N LEU A 441 -25.04 -7.52 -14.65
CA LEU A 441 -23.71 -7.46 -14.03
C LEU A 441 -23.52 -8.40 -12.81
N ASP A 442 -24.60 -8.85 -12.19
CA ASP A 442 -24.56 -9.74 -11.04
C ASP A 442 -24.72 -11.24 -11.43
N ASN A 443 -24.82 -11.56 -12.74
CA ASN A 443 -24.94 -12.93 -13.27
C ASN A 443 -23.60 -13.69 -13.30
N MET A 444 -23.66 -15.02 -13.46
CA MET A 444 -22.48 -15.89 -13.63
C MET A 444 -22.45 -16.67 -14.97
N ASP A 445 -23.30 -16.28 -15.93
CA ASP A 445 -23.53 -16.98 -17.21
C ASP A 445 -22.37 -16.89 -18.23
N GLY A 446 -21.38 -16.03 -17.96
CA GLY A 446 -20.24 -15.77 -18.84
C GLY A 446 -20.41 -14.58 -19.81
N ASN A 447 -21.59 -13.95 -19.88
CA ASN A 447 -21.84 -12.80 -20.77
C ASN A 447 -21.43 -11.44 -20.17
N VAL A 448 -21.24 -11.38 -18.84
CA VAL A 448 -20.94 -10.15 -18.08
C VAL A 448 -19.81 -9.29 -18.67
N GLY A 449 -18.78 -9.89 -19.26
CA GLY A 449 -17.69 -9.14 -19.91
C GLY A 449 -18.17 -8.27 -21.08
N ALA A 450 -19.08 -8.79 -21.92
CA ALA A 450 -19.69 -8.02 -23.01
C ALA A 450 -20.62 -6.93 -22.47
N VAL A 451 -21.33 -7.20 -21.36
CA VAL A 451 -22.18 -6.21 -20.67
C VAL A 451 -21.35 -5.05 -20.13
N CYS A 452 -20.19 -5.31 -19.51
CA CYS A 452 -19.28 -4.28 -19.01
C CYS A 452 -18.72 -3.39 -20.14
N GLN A 453 -18.31 -4.01 -21.24
CA GLN A 453 -17.81 -3.32 -22.43
C GLN A 453 -18.91 -2.50 -23.15
N ALA A 454 -20.16 -2.97 -23.12
CA ALA A 454 -21.31 -2.26 -23.69
C ALA A 454 -21.70 -1.05 -22.82
N LEU A 455 -21.81 -1.22 -21.49
CA LEU A 455 -22.10 -0.11 -20.57
C LEU A 455 -21.02 0.99 -20.63
N THR A 456 -19.75 0.60 -20.78
CA THR A 456 -18.63 1.55 -20.92
C THR A 456 -18.69 2.36 -22.22
N GLU A 457 -19.03 1.70 -23.34
CA GLU A 457 -19.28 2.38 -24.63
C GLU A 457 -20.52 3.29 -24.57
N VAL A 458 -21.60 2.86 -23.91
CA VAL A 458 -22.81 3.68 -23.71
C VAL A 458 -22.49 4.93 -22.87
N ILE A 459 -21.75 4.82 -21.77
CA ILE A 459 -21.26 5.97 -20.98
C ILE A 459 -20.50 6.95 -21.89
N ALA A 460 -19.55 6.46 -22.70
CA ALA A 460 -18.76 7.31 -23.59
C ALA A 460 -19.63 8.01 -24.66
N ARG A 461 -20.61 7.31 -25.24
CA ARG A 461 -21.56 7.88 -26.22
C ARG A 461 -22.46 8.96 -25.60
N LEU A 462 -23.04 8.69 -24.42
CA LEU A 462 -23.87 9.65 -23.70
C LEU A 462 -23.07 10.91 -23.31
N CYS A 463 -21.81 10.78 -22.89
CA CYS A 463 -20.92 11.92 -22.62
C CYS A 463 -20.65 12.74 -23.89
N ASN A 464 -20.28 12.09 -25.00
CA ASN A 464 -19.97 12.74 -26.27
C ASN A 464 -21.19 13.44 -26.90
N ASN A 465 -22.38 12.83 -26.77
CA ASN A 465 -23.65 13.41 -27.23
C ASN A 465 -24.21 14.47 -26.28
N LYS A 466 -23.67 14.59 -25.05
CA LYS A 466 -24.19 15.40 -23.94
C LYS A 466 -25.63 15.05 -23.53
N GLU A 467 -25.96 13.76 -23.54
CA GLU A 467 -27.27 13.25 -23.16
C GLU A 467 -27.35 13.04 -21.63
N THR A 468 -27.32 14.16 -20.90
CA THR A 468 -27.08 14.21 -19.45
C THR A 468 -28.18 13.56 -18.61
N MET A 469 -29.45 13.61 -19.03
CA MET A 469 -30.58 12.98 -18.31
C MET A 469 -30.51 11.44 -18.34
N THR A 470 -30.21 10.84 -19.50
CA THR A 470 -30.01 9.38 -19.61
C THR A 470 -28.75 8.95 -18.85
N LEU A 471 -27.69 9.76 -18.92
CA LEU A 471 -26.45 9.54 -18.16
C LEU A 471 -26.67 9.64 -16.64
N LYS A 472 -27.51 10.57 -16.15
CA LYS A 472 -27.92 10.69 -14.74
C LYS A 472 -28.52 9.38 -14.21
N LEU A 473 -29.43 8.77 -14.97
CA LEU A 473 -30.07 7.50 -14.60
C LEU A 473 -29.03 6.37 -14.50
N LEU A 474 -28.19 6.23 -15.52
CA LEU A 474 -27.11 5.22 -15.56
C LEU A 474 -26.12 5.41 -14.39
N CYS A 475 -25.59 6.62 -14.23
CA CYS A 475 -24.58 6.92 -13.20
C CYS A 475 -25.11 6.77 -11.78
N SER A 476 -26.34 7.21 -11.51
CA SER A 476 -26.96 7.07 -10.18
C SER A 476 -27.25 5.61 -9.83
N GLN A 477 -27.64 4.77 -10.79
CA GLN A 477 -27.82 3.33 -10.57
C GLN A 477 -26.49 2.61 -10.30
N LEU A 478 -25.45 2.85 -11.12
CA LEU A 478 -24.13 2.24 -10.90
C LEU A 478 -23.50 2.68 -9.56
N ALA A 479 -23.59 3.95 -9.18
CA ALA A 479 -23.07 4.44 -7.91
C ALA A 479 -23.75 3.81 -6.68
N ARG A 480 -25.01 3.36 -6.83
CA ARG A 480 -25.76 2.63 -5.80
C ARG A 480 -25.37 1.14 -5.70
N LYS A 481 -24.62 0.58 -6.67
CA LYS A 481 -24.07 -0.81 -6.64
C LYS A 481 -22.53 -0.86 -6.59
N PRO A 482 -21.87 -0.66 -5.43
CA PRO A 482 -20.40 -0.71 -5.32
C PRO A 482 -19.74 -2.04 -5.71
N LEU A 483 -20.49 -3.16 -5.71
CA LEU A 483 -19.97 -4.46 -6.15
C LEU A 483 -19.91 -4.56 -7.68
N SER A 484 -20.93 -4.07 -8.39
CA SER A 484 -20.95 -4.07 -9.85
C SER A 484 -19.88 -3.16 -10.45
N LEU A 485 -19.45 -2.10 -9.73
CA LEU A 485 -18.24 -1.34 -10.07
C LEU A 485 -16.96 -2.20 -10.06
N ASP A 486 -16.86 -3.16 -9.13
CA ASP A 486 -15.72 -4.09 -9.08
C ASP A 486 -15.74 -5.09 -10.22
N VAL A 487 -16.95 -5.47 -10.69
CA VAL A 487 -17.16 -6.38 -11.83
C VAL A 487 -16.75 -5.68 -13.12
N VAL A 488 -17.16 -4.41 -13.32
CA VAL A 488 -16.76 -3.61 -14.49
C VAL A 488 -15.23 -3.48 -14.57
N LEU A 489 -14.53 -3.26 -13.45
CA LEU A 489 -13.05 -3.22 -13.41
C LEU A 489 -12.35 -4.59 -13.56
N LEU A 490 -13.07 -5.69 -13.79
CA LEU A 490 -12.46 -6.95 -14.25
C LEU A 490 -12.23 -6.95 -15.76
N PHE A 491 -13.01 -6.19 -16.52
CA PHE A 491 -13.05 -6.23 -17.98
C PHE A 491 -12.67 -4.90 -18.64
N GLU A 492 -12.80 -3.78 -17.92
CA GLU A 492 -12.56 -2.42 -18.42
C GLU A 492 -11.60 -1.63 -17.53
N LYS A 493 -10.86 -0.71 -18.14
CA LYS A 493 -9.80 0.08 -17.46
C LYS A 493 -10.42 1.37 -16.91
N PRO A 494 -10.07 1.89 -15.73
CA PRO A 494 -10.69 3.10 -15.17
C PRO A 494 -10.65 4.31 -16.12
N ILE A 495 -9.61 4.42 -16.94
CA ILE A 495 -9.49 5.47 -17.95
C ILE A 495 -10.52 5.37 -19.10
N THR A 496 -10.97 4.18 -19.51
CA THR A 496 -11.99 4.05 -20.59
C THR A 496 -13.37 4.49 -20.10
N ILE A 497 -13.68 4.23 -18.83
CA ILE A 497 -14.95 4.60 -18.17
C ILE A 497 -14.96 6.06 -17.72
N LEU A 498 -13.87 6.51 -17.07
CA LEU A 498 -13.86 7.76 -16.31
C LEU A 498 -13.36 8.96 -17.11
N HIS A 499 -12.58 8.78 -18.17
CA HIS A 499 -12.09 9.92 -18.96
C HIS A 499 -13.22 10.70 -19.64
N PRO A 500 -14.22 10.07 -20.30
CA PRO A 500 -15.37 10.79 -20.87
C PRO A 500 -16.18 11.54 -19.82
N LEU A 501 -16.36 10.95 -18.63
CA LEU A 501 -17.03 11.60 -17.48
C LEU A 501 -16.23 12.82 -17.00
N CYS A 502 -14.91 12.75 -16.96
CA CYS A 502 -14.05 13.88 -16.58
C CYS A 502 -14.10 15.01 -17.63
N GLU A 503 -14.04 14.68 -18.92
CA GLU A 503 -14.14 15.69 -19.99
C GLU A 503 -15.52 16.37 -20.00
N LEU A 504 -16.60 15.63 -19.75
CA LEU A 504 -17.95 16.18 -19.61
C LEU A 504 -18.06 17.11 -18.37
N LEU A 505 -17.53 16.69 -17.22
CA LEU A 505 -17.57 17.46 -15.97
C LEU A 505 -16.67 18.70 -16.01
N ASP A 506 -15.53 18.67 -16.69
CA ASP A 506 -14.65 19.83 -16.88
C ASP A 506 -15.25 20.85 -17.88
N ASN A 507 -15.98 20.38 -18.90
CA ASN A 507 -16.57 21.21 -19.95
C ASN A 507 -18.11 21.39 -19.81
N TRP A 508 -18.63 21.26 -18.58
CA TRP A 508 -20.06 21.30 -18.30
C TRP A 508 -20.67 22.66 -18.67
N LYS A 509 -21.76 22.63 -19.45
CA LYS A 509 -22.50 23.83 -19.90
C LYS A 509 -23.97 23.49 -20.07
N TYR A 510 -24.83 24.31 -19.49
CA TYR A 510 -26.28 24.35 -19.66
C TYR A 510 -26.66 25.53 -20.58
N GLU A 511 -27.93 25.59 -21.01
CA GLU A 511 -28.44 26.73 -21.77
C GLU A 511 -28.96 27.80 -20.82
N GLU A 512 -28.57 29.06 -21.03
CA GLU A 512 -28.90 30.20 -20.15
C GLU A 512 -30.42 30.52 -20.11
N ASP A 513 -31.18 30.06 -21.11
CA ASP A 513 -32.64 30.22 -21.23
C ASP A 513 -33.45 29.13 -20.48
N GLN A 514 -32.81 28.18 -19.80
CA GLN A 514 -33.52 27.13 -19.03
C GLN A 514 -34.12 27.72 -17.74
N GLY A 515 -35.43 27.49 -17.54
CA GLY A 515 -36.22 28.15 -16.50
C GLY A 515 -36.18 27.49 -15.10
N GLU A 516 -35.53 26.34 -14.96
CA GLU A 516 -35.38 25.58 -13.71
C GLU A 516 -33.92 25.08 -13.62
N TYR A 517 -33.19 25.46 -12.58
CA TYR A 517 -31.75 25.16 -12.44
C TYR A 517 -31.47 23.92 -11.58
N GLN A 518 -32.44 23.46 -10.79
CA GLN A 518 -32.33 22.26 -9.96
C GLN A 518 -31.99 20.98 -10.76
N PRO A 519 -32.56 20.71 -11.95
CA PRO A 519 -32.20 19.53 -12.75
C PRO A 519 -30.72 19.50 -13.16
N VAL A 520 -30.15 20.67 -13.51
CA VAL A 520 -28.74 20.81 -13.91
C VAL A 520 -27.80 20.36 -12.77
N TYR A 521 -28.13 20.73 -11.54
CA TYR A 521 -27.40 20.28 -10.34
C TYR A 521 -27.55 18.77 -10.09
N GLU A 522 -28.74 18.21 -10.32
CA GLU A 522 -29.02 16.78 -10.08
C GLU A 522 -28.37 15.85 -11.11
N GLU A 523 -28.34 16.26 -12.37
CA GLU A 523 -27.62 15.56 -13.45
C GLU A 523 -26.11 15.60 -13.21
N PHE A 524 -25.54 16.79 -13.00
CA PHE A 524 -24.12 16.98 -12.67
C PHE A 524 -23.73 16.18 -11.42
N GLY A 525 -24.53 16.26 -10.36
CA GLY A 525 -24.32 15.55 -9.10
C GLY A 525 -24.33 14.03 -9.25
N SER A 526 -25.18 13.49 -10.13
CA SER A 526 -25.26 12.05 -10.39
C SER A 526 -24.04 11.53 -11.18
N VAL A 527 -23.58 12.31 -12.16
CA VAL A 527 -22.33 12.03 -12.91
C VAL A 527 -21.12 12.11 -11.98
N MET A 528 -21.05 13.15 -11.14
CA MET A 528 -20.02 13.33 -10.12
C MET A 528 -20.03 12.19 -9.08
N LEU A 529 -21.20 11.73 -8.64
CA LEU A 529 -21.32 10.64 -7.66
C LEU A 529 -20.66 9.35 -8.15
N LEU A 530 -20.84 8.99 -9.42
CA LEU A 530 -20.17 7.81 -10.01
C LEU A 530 -18.65 8.01 -10.05
N LEU A 531 -18.18 9.17 -10.51
CA LEU A 531 -16.74 9.49 -10.55
C LEU A 531 -16.09 9.39 -9.16
N LEU A 532 -16.71 10.01 -8.15
CA LEU A 532 -16.22 9.93 -6.76
C LEU A 532 -16.30 8.51 -6.21
N ALA A 533 -17.32 7.72 -6.59
CA ALA A 533 -17.43 6.31 -6.19
C ALA A 533 -16.23 5.49 -6.66
N PHE A 534 -15.83 5.59 -7.93
CA PHE A 534 -14.61 4.94 -8.42
C PHE A 534 -13.35 5.50 -7.73
N VAL A 535 -13.19 6.83 -7.70
CA VAL A 535 -11.95 7.47 -7.21
C VAL A 535 -11.67 7.10 -5.75
N TYR A 536 -12.65 7.18 -4.85
CA TYR A 536 -12.45 6.84 -3.44
C TYR A 536 -12.41 5.34 -3.17
N ARG A 537 -13.19 4.52 -3.89
CA ARG A 537 -13.23 3.06 -3.68
C ARG A 537 -11.90 2.40 -4.03
N TYR A 538 -11.27 2.79 -5.14
CA TYR A 538 -10.01 2.23 -5.61
C TYR A 538 -8.78 3.10 -5.28
N ASN A 539 -8.99 4.32 -4.78
CA ASN A 539 -7.96 5.31 -4.47
C ASN A 539 -7.16 5.72 -5.72
N LEU A 540 -7.89 6.10 -6.78
CA LEU A 540 -7.33 6.58 -8.04
C LEU A 540 -6.76 8.00 -7.90
N SER A 541 -5.71 8.31 -8.66
CA SER A 541 -5.18 9.65 -8.84
C SER A 541 -5.71 10.29 -10.13
N PRO A 542 -5.64 11.63 -10.29
CA PRO A 542 -6.04 12.29 -11.55
C PRO A 542 -5.30 11.77 -12.80
N LEU A 543 -4.09 11.22 -12.65
CA LEU A 543 -3.33 10.61 -13.74
C LEU A 543 -3.97 9.30 -14.24
N ASP A 544 -4.60 8.54 -13.34
CA ASP A 544 -5.30 7.28 -13.66
C ASP A 544 -6.64 7.55 -14.37
N LEU A 545 -7.19 8.76 -14.21
CA LEU A 545 -8.33 9.30 -14.95
C LEU A 545 -7.92 9.88 -16.32
N GLY A 546 -6.65 9.80 -16.69
CA GLY A 546 -6.09 10.41 -17.90
C GLY A 546 -5.91 11.93 -17.84
N ILE A 547 -6.21 12.59 -16.72
CA ILE A 547 -6.14 14.04 -16.59
C ILE A 547 -4.68 14.49 -16.53
N ARG A 548 -4.29 15.36 -17.46
CA ARG A 548 -2.93 15.95 -17.54
C ARG A 548 -2.92 17.48 -17.49
N SER A 549 -4.09 18.12 -17.49
CA SER A 549 -4.19 19.57 -17.28
C SER A 549 -4.25 19.89 -15.78
N PRO A 550 -3.40 20.78 -15.24
CA PRO A 550 -3.56 21.28 -13.87
C PRO A 550 -4.81 22.18 -13.73
N ASP A 551 -5.38 22.63 -14.85
CA ASP A 551 -6.55 23.51 -14.85
C ASP A 551 -7.89 22.79 -14.81
N SER A 552 -7.90 21.46 -14.97
CA SER A 552 -9.10 20.61 -14.83
C SER A 552 -9.81 20.88 -13.50
N PHE A 553 -11.13 21.08 -13.58
CA PHE A 553 -12.00 21.22 -12.41
C PHE A 553 -11.98 19.92 -11.60
N VAL A 554 -12.06 18.74 -12.25
CA VAL A 554 -11.94 17.44 -11.58
C VAL A 554 -10.59 17.30 -10.87
N ALA A 555 -9.48 17.69 -11.50
CA ALA A 555 -8.17 17.66 -10.82
C ALA A 555 -8.12 18.60 -9.61
N LYS A 556 -8.66 19.82 -9.72
CA LYS A 556 -8.75 20.78 -8.60
C LYS A 556 -9.61 20.22 -7.46
N LEU A 557 -10.76 19.62 -7.78
CA LEU A 557 -11.68 19.02 -6.81
C LEU A 557 -11.06 17.83 -6.06
N LEU A 558 -10.33 16.96 -6.75
CA LEU A 558 -9.70 15.79 -6.13
C LEU A 558 -8.47 16.12 -5.26
N HIS A 559 -7.78 17.24 -5.52
CA HIS A 559 -6.69 17.71 -4.65
C HIS A 559 -7.18 18.57 -3.47
N ALA A 560 -8.16 19.44 -3.68
CA ALA A 560 -8.52 20.50 -2.72
C ALA A 560 -9.98 20.48 -2.25
N GLY A 561 -10.89 19.75 -2.88
CA GLY A 561 -12.33 19.75 -2.56
C GLY A 561 -12.70 19.18 -1.18
N GLN A 562 -11.76 18.53 -0.48
CA GLN A 562 -11.92 18.12 0.93
C GLN A 562 -11.36 19.15 1.94
N LEU A 563 -10.75 20.24 1.48
CA LEU A 563 -10.08 21.22 2.32
C LEU A 563 -10.95 22.48 2.42
N GLY A 564 -11.29 22.86 3.65
CA GLY A 564 -11.88 24.17 3.91
C GLY A 564 -10.83 25.26 3.71
N ARG A 565 -11.19 26.33 2.99
CA ARG A 565 -10.32 27.47 2.67
C ARG A 565 -10.63 28.66 3.56
N SER A 566 -9.63 29.47 3.89
CA SER A 566 -9.86 30.74 4.60
C SER A 566 -10.66 31.71 3.72
N LEU A 567 -11.47 32.57 4.34
CA LEU A 567 -12.16 33.66 3.63
C LEU A 567 -11.16 34.62 2.94
N ASP A 568 -9.94 34.74 3.47
CA ASP A 568 -8.85 35.51 2.85
C ASP A 568 -8.30 34.87 1.56
N GLU A 569 -8.50 33.56 1.35
CA GLU A 569 -8.01 32.78 0.21
C GLU A 569 -9.05 32.68 -0.93
N LEU A 570 -10.30 33.06 -0.66
CA LEU A 570 -11.38 33.07 -1.66
C LEU A 570 -11.33 34.33 -2.53
N THR A 571 -11.60 34.19 -3.82
CA THR A 571 -11.89 35.34 -4.70
C THR A 571 -13.19 36.04 -4.30
N ASP A 572 -13.40 37.29 -4.70
CA ASP A 572 -14.60 38.04 -4.34
C ASP A 572 -15.89 37.47 -4.99
N GLN A 573 -15.75 36.75 -6.11
CA GLN A 573 -16.84 35.96 -6.70
C GLN A 573 -17.17 34.73 -5.84
N GLU A 574 -16.17 33.95 -5.42
CA GLU A 574 -16.36 32.80 -4.53
C GLU A 574 -16.96 33.19 -3.18
N LYS A 575 -16.59 34.37 -2.64
CA LYS A 575 -17.25 34.94 -1.46
C LYS A 575 -18.73 35.22 -1.72
N GLY A 576 -19.06 35.88 -2.84
CA GLY A 576 -20.45 36.14 -3.22
C GLY A 576 -21.29 34.85 -3.41
N HIS A 577 -20.71 33.82 -4.02
CA HIS A 577 -21.34 32.50 -4.13
C HIS A 577 -21.56 31.89 -2.73
N LEU A 578 -20.53 31.88 -1.86
CA LEU A 578 -20.59 31.32 -0.51
C LEU A 578 -21.61 32.03 0.38
N ASP A 579 -21.64 33.37 0.38
CA ASP A 579 -22.62 34.18 1.11
C ASP A 579 -24.04 33.88 0.61
N GLY A 580 -24.22 33.76 -0.72
CA GLY A 580 -25.49 33.37 -1.34
C GLY A 580 -26.01 32.00 -0.86
N TRP A 581 -25.13 30.99 -0.81
CA TRP A 581 -25.48 29.67 -0.27
C TRP A 581 -25.77 29.69 1.24
N ILE A 582 -25.03 30.48 2.03
CA ILE A 582 -25.29 30.62 3.47
C ILE A 582 -26.66 31.29 3.72
N HIS A 583 -27.00 32.35 2.99
CA HIS A 583 -28.32 32.99 3.08
C HIS A 583 -29.43 32.05 2.59
N GLY A 584 -29.29 31.40 1.43
CA GLY A 584 -30.30 30.49 0.88
C GLY A 584 -30.61 29.27 1.76
N LEU A 585 -29.64 28.79 2.54
CA LEU A 585 -29.80 27.64 3.44
C LEU A 585 -30.30 28.01 4.85
N PHE A 586 -29.93 29.18 5.39
CA PHE A 586 -30.16 29.50 6.81
C PHE A 586 -30.98 30.77 7.08
N ASP A 587 -31.19 31.64 6.09
CA ASP A 587 -32.03 32.83 6.25
C ASP A 587 -33.50 32.52 5.93
N THR A 588 -34.30 32.34 6.98
CA THR A 588 -35.75 32.12 6.87
C THR A 588 -36.52 33.25 6.15
N GLY A 589 -35.90 34.42 5.95
CA GLY A 589 -36.47 35.53 5.18
C GLY A 589 -36.15 35.48 3.68
N ALA A 590 -35.18 34.68 3.24
CA ALA A 590 -34.71 34.65 1.85
C ALA A 590 -35.58 33.82 0.89
N GLY A 591 -36.49 32.99 1.41
CA GLY A 591 -37.37 32.13 0.61
C GLY A 591 -36.79 30.73 0.28
N GLY A 592 -35.57 30.43 0.72
CA GLY A 592 -34.88 29.17 0.48
C GLY A 592 -33.94 29.21 -0.73
N LEU A 593 -33.71 28.04 -1.34
CA LEU A 593 -32.85 27.91 -2.53
C LEU A 593 -33.60 28.31 -3.80
N GLY A 594 -33.47 29.58 -4.22
CA GLY A 594 -34.04 30.10 -5.47
C GLY A 594 -33.12 29.94 -6.68
N ASP A 595 -33.70 29.88 -7.89
CA ASP A 595 -32.95 29.75 -9.15
C ASP A 595 -31.95 30.88 -9.41
N GLU A 596 -32.14 32.08 -8.85
CA GLU A 596 -31.15 33.19 -8.94
C GLU A 596 -29.79 32.81 -8.29
N LEU A 597 -29.79 31.94 -7.27
CA LEU A 597 -28.56 31.40 -6.66
C LEU A 597 -27.95 30.29 -7.52
N MET A 598 -28.78 29.36 -8.02
CA MET A 598 -28.33 28.20 -8.81
C MET A 598 -27.93 28.55 -10.25
N SER A 599 -28.37 29.70 -10.78
CA SER A 599 -27.96 30.24 -12.08
C SER A 599 -26.67 31.07 -11.99
N SER A 600 -26.47 31.81 -10.89
CA SER A 600 -25.27 32.64 -10.68
C SER A 600 -24.06 31.83 -10.22
N CYS A 601 -24.26 30.78 -9.41
CA CYS A 601 -23.23 29.82 -9.05
C CYS A 601 -23.37 28.54 -9.89
N PRO A 602 -22.40 28.19 -10.77
CA PRO A 602 -22.44 26.93 -11.50
C PRO A 602 -22.10 25.74 -10.58
N PRO A 603 -22.54 24.51 -10.90
CA PRO A 603 -22.26 23.32 -10.07
C PRO A 603 -20.77 23.07 -9.81
N GLN A 604 -19.88 23.41 -10.76
CA GLN A 604 -18.43 23.29 -10.59
C GLN A 604 -17.93 24.14 -9.41
N ASP A 605 -18.33 25.41 -9.34
CA ASP A 605 -17.93 26.34 -8.27
C ASP A 605 -18.53 25.94 -6.93
N PHE A 606 -19.79 25.50 -6.92
CA PHE A 606 -20.43 24.98 -5.70
C PHE A 606 -19.62 23.83 -5.10
N TYR A 607 -19.27 22.81 -5.89
CA TYR A 607 -18.49 21.67 -5.40
C TYR A 607 -17.08 22.05 -4.90
N LEU A 608 -16.47 23.12 -5.43
CA LEU A 608 -15.20 23.69 -4.92
C LEU A 608 -15.37 24.55 -3.64
N LEU A 609 -16.61 24.84 -3.23
CA LEU A 609 -16.95 25.62 -2.03
C LEU A 609 -17.54 24.77 -0.90
N VAL A 610 -18.05 23.57 -1.17
CA VAL A 610 -18.76 22.73 -0.17
C VAL A 610 -17.97 22.47 1.12
N ALA A 611 -16.66 22.19 1.06
CA ALA A 611 -15.85 22.02 2.27
C ALA A 611 -15.76 23.33 3.10
N THR A 612 -15.66 24.49 2.45
CA THR A 612 -15.65 25.80 3.08
C THR A 612 -17.04 26.23 3.59
N LEU A 613 -18.12 25.83 2.92
CA LEU A 613 -19.49 25.98 3.42
C LEU A 613 -19.66 25.20 4.73
N PHE A 614 -19.25 23.93 4.76
CA PHE A 614 -19.29 23.12 5.98
C PHE A 614 -18.33 23.59 7.08
N GLN A 615 -17.19 24.21 6.73
CA GLN A 615 -16.34 24.91 7.69
C GLN A 615 -17.11 26.05 8.39
N ASN A 616 -17.80 26.90 7.62
CA ASN A 616 -18.58 28.01 8.18
C ASN A 616 -19.79 27.51 9.01
N ILE A 617 -20.49 26.46 8.57
CA ILE A 617 -21.57 25.83 9.34
C ILE A 617 -21.07 25.32 10.71
N VAL A 618 -19.95 24.57 10.72
CA VAL A 618 -19.35 24.01 11.94
C VAL A 618 -18.88 25.13 12.88
N LEU A 619 -18.25 26.18 12.36
CA LEU A 619 -17.81 27.32 13.15
C LEU A 619 -18.99 28.11 13.73
N ALA A 620 -20.00 28.44 12.92
CA ALA A 620 -21.17 29.21 13.35
C ALA A 620 -22.00 28.45 14.41
N PHE A 621 -22.15 27.14 14.28
CA PHE A 621 -22.81 26.31 15.29
C PHE A 621 -21.95 26.13 16.55
N GLY A 622 -20.64 25.86 16.40
CA GLY A 622 -19.71 25.68 17.54
C GLY A 622 -19.50 26.93 18.39
N THR A 623 -19.70 28.11 17.81
CA THR A 623 -19.67 29.43 18.49
C THR A 623 -21.05 29.92 18.95
N GLY A 624 -22.14 29.28 18.53
CA GLY A 624 -23.52 29.61 18.93
C GLY A 624 -24.17 30.75 18.15
N TYR A 625 -23.60 31.16 17.00
CA TYR A 625 -24.27 32.08 16.07
C TYR A 625 -25.38 31.41 15.25
N LEU A 626 -25.26 30.10 14.98
CA LEU A 626 -26.29 29.29 14.33
C LEU A 626 -27.07 28.48 15.39
N SER A 627 -28.41 28.54 15.35
CA SER A 627 -29.27 27.75 16.26
C SER A 627 -29.40 26.30 15.81
N GLU A 628 -29.77 25.38 16.71
CA GLU A 628 -29.99 23.97 16.36
C GLU A 628 -31.20 23.77 15.44
N GLU A 629 -32.25 24.59 15.58
CA GLU A 629 -33.42 24.56 14.70
C GLU A 629 -33.04 25.05 13.29
N SER A 630 -32.33 26.18 13.20
CA SER A 630 -31.79 26.72 11.95
C SER A 630 -30.83 25.73 11.26
N LEU A 631 -29.95 25.08 12.04
CA LEU A 631 -29.05 24.05 11.53
C LEU A 631 -29.83 22.87 10.93
N LYS A 632 -30.89 22.40 11.60
CA LYS A 632 -31.72 21.31 11.08
C LYS A 632 -32.37 21.68 9.76
N THR A 633 -33.02 22.84 9.66
CA THR A 633 -33.71 23.28 8.44
C THR A 633 -32.74 23.50 7.27
N GLY A 634 -31.58 24.10 7.49
CA GLY A 634 -30.57 24.25 6.43
C GLY A 634 -29.94 22.92 5.99
N LEU A 635 -29.82 21.94 6.90
CA LEU A 635 -29.38 20.59 6.55
C LEU A 635 -30.44 19.75 5.83
N GLU A 636 -31.73 20.05 5.98
CA GLU A 636 -32.80 19.36 5.24
C GLU A 636 -32.65 19.57 3.72
N TYR A 637 -32.40 20.81 3.26
CA TYR A 637 -32.11 21.10 1.85
C TYR A 637 -30.84 20.40 1.32
N LEU A 638 -29.81 20.24 2.16
CA LEU A 638 -28.55 19.58 1.76
C LEU A 638 -28.68 18.05 1.61
N VAL A 639 -29.81 17.47 2.00
CA VAL A 639 -30.14 16.03 1.87
C VAL A 639 -31.13 15.78 0.71
N ASP A 640 -31.56 16.80 -0.02
CA ASP A 640 -32.31 16.62 -1.28
C ASP A 640 -31.39 16.15 -2.43
N THR A 641 -31.95 15.39 -3.37
CA THR A 641 -31.23 14.57 -4.36
C THR A 641 -30.20 15.33 -5.21
N PHE A 642 -30.42 16.63 -5.44
CA PHE A 642 -29.55 17.47 -6.27
C PHE A 642 -28.29 17.97 -5.56
N LEU A 643 -28.32 18.15 -4.22
CA LEU A 643 -27.15 18.55 -3.42
C LEU A 643 -26.47 17.38 -2.73
N LEU A 644 -27.21 16.30 -2.44
CA LEU A 644 -26.76 15.15 -1.67
C LEU A 644 -25.41 14.56 -2.13
N PRO A 645 -25.09 14.39 -3.44
CA PRO A 645 -23.77 13.88 -3.86
C PRO A 645 -22.58 14.73 -3.40
N SER A 646 -22.77 16.03 -3.17
CA SER A 646 -21.74 16.92 -2.64
C SER A 646 -21.34 16.58 -1.19
N LEU A 647 -22.21 15.88 -0.44
CA LEU A 647 -21.93 15.46 0.92
C LEU A 647 -20.74 14.48 1.02
N VAL A 648 -20.31 13.85 -0.08
CA VAL A 648 -19.04 13.11 -0.14
C VAL A 648 -17.87 14.00 0.30
N LEU A 649 -17.84 15.25 -0.16
CA LEU A 649 -16.79 16.22 0.15
C LEU A 649 -16.97 16.77 1.57
N ALA A 650 -18.21 17.14 1.93
CA ALA A 650 -18.55 17.65 3.26
C ALA A 650 -18.23 16.66 4.39
N ILE A 651 -18.60 15.39 4.24
CA ILE A 651 -18.35 14.34 5.24
C ILE A 651 -16.86 13.98 5.28
N SER A 652 -16.15 14.02 4.16
CA SER A 652 -14.69 13.85 4.15
C SER A 652 -13.96 14.99 4.86
N TYR A 653 -14.37 16.25 4.61
CA TYR A 653 -13.89 17.43 5.35
C TYR A 653 -14.16 17.28 6.86
N MET A 654 -15.38 16.89 7.25
CA MET A 654 -15.75 16.66 8.65
C MET A 654 -14.95 15.52 9.28
N ALA A 655 -14.71 14.42 8.56
CA ALA A 655 -13.86 13.32 9.03
C ALA A 655 -12.40 13.77 9.27
N ASN A 656 -11.89 14.74 8.49
CA ASN A 656 -10.60 15.36 8.73
C ASN A 656 -10.64 16.34 9.93
N GLN A 657 -11.73 17.09 10.13
CA GLN A 657 -11.88 18.00 11.28
C GLN A 657 -12.06 17.30 12.63
N LEU A 658 -12.53 16.04 12.66
CA LEU A 658 -12.53 15.23 13.88
C LEU A 658 -11.13 15.00 14.49
N TRP A 659 -10.05 15.39 13.79
CA TRP A 659 -8.68 15.35 14.30
C TRP A 659 -8.26 16.65 15.02
N SER A 660 -8.97 17.78 14.85
CA SER A 660 -8.60 19.08 15.46
C SER A 660 -8.70 19.05 17.00
N ASP A 661 -7.82 19.73 17.72
CA ASP A 661 -7.87 19.75 19.20
C ASP A 661 -8.99 20.63 19.79
N ILE A 662 -9.77 21.30 18.93
CA ILE A 662 -10.79 22.28 19.34
C ILE A 662 -12.08 21.55 19.74
N SER A 663 -12.27 21.38 21.05
CA SER A 663 -13.38 20.59 21.64
C SER A 663 -14.79 21.09 21.26
N GLN A 664 -14.97 22.38 20.94
CA GLN A 664 -16.26 22.92 20.49
C GLN A 664 -16.57 22.50 19.04
N GLU A 665 -15.60 22.65 18.12
CA GLU A 665 -15.70 22.21 16.73
C GLU A 665 -15.94 20.70 16.65
N LYS A 666 -15.19 19.89 17.41
CA LYS A 666 -15.40 18.43 17.51
C LYS A 666 -16.85 18.06 17.85
N LYS A 667 -17.51 18.79 18.77
CA LYS A 667 -18.92 18.58 19.11
C LYS A 667 -19.87 19.05 18.01
N ALA A 668 -19.59 20.19 17.39
CA ALA A 668 -20.36 20.69 16.27
C ALA A 668 -20.34 19.71 15.08
N VAL A 669 -19.16 19.21 14.71
CA VAL A 669 -18.98 18.18 13.67
C VAL A 669 -19.77 16.90 14.00
N ILE A 670 -19.67 16.37 15.21
CA ILE A 670 -20.46 15.20 15.63
C ILE A 670 -21.97 15.47 15.50
N ARG A 671 -22.45 16.67 15.85
CA ARG A 671 -23.88 17.00 15.75
C ARG A 671 -24.36 17.15 14.30
N VAL A 672 -23.57 17.79 13.43
CA VAL A 672 -23.86 17.88 11.98
C VAL A 672 -23.89 16.49 11.35
N LEU A 673 -22.92 15.63 11.68
CA LEU A 673 -22.90 14.23 11.23
C LEU A 673 -24.11 13.43 11.73
N GLN A 674 -24.58 13.64 12.96
CA GLN A 674 -25.81 13.01 13.46
C GLN A 674 -27.05 13.44 12.67
N LEU A 675 -27.17 14.74 12.36
CA LEU A 675 -28.32 15.25 11.60
C LEU A 675 -28.35 14.73 10.16
N ILE A 676 -27.18 14.55 9.52
CA ILE A 676 -27.08 14.00 8.16
C ILE A 676 -27.22 12.47 8.13
N LEU A 677 -26.50 11.74 8.99
CA LEU A 677 -26.39 10.27 8.89
C LEU A 677 -27.52 9.50 9.60
N LEU A 678 -28.28 10.16 10.47
CA LEU A 678 -29.44 9.57 11.16
C LEU A 678 -30.78 10.08 10.63
N THR A 679 -30.78 10.87 9.55
CA THR A 679 -32.01 11.38 8.94
C THR A 679 -32.84 10.25 8.34
N LYS A 680 -34.14 10.26 8.66
CA LYS A 680 -35.17 9.44 8.00
C LYS A 680 -36.14 10.31 7.19
N GLN A 681 -35.76 11.55 6.93
CA GLN A 681 -36.49 12.50 6.09
C GLN A 681 -35.95 12.40 4.65
N GLY A 682 -36.73 12.89 3.68
CA GLY A 682 -36.45 12.72 2.25
C GLY A 682 -37.16 11.53 1.61
N SER A 683 -37.00 11.36 0.30
CA SER A 683 -37.61 10.28 -0.49
C SER A 683 -36.82 8.96 -0.37
N ASN A 684 -37.43 7.85 -0.79
CA ASN A 684 -36.72 6.56 -0.94
C ASN A 684 -35.48 6.68 -1.84
N GLU A 685 -35.53 7.55 -2.85
CA GLU A 685 -34.40 7.84 -3.72
C GLU A 685 -33.30 8.63 -3.00
N ALA A 686 -33.66 9.68 -2.26
CA ALA A 686 -32.69 10.43 -1.44
C ALA A 686 -32.01 9.50 -0.42
N GLN A 687 -32.76 8.62 0.24
CA GLN A 687 -32.20 7.64 1.19
C GLN A 687 -31.30 6.57 0.50
N SER A 688 -31.65 6.13 -0.71
CA SER A 688 -30.79 5.25 -1.53
C SER A 688 -29.51 5.95 -1.98
N MET A 689 -29.59 7.22 -2.36
CA MET A 689 -28.44 8.03 -2.75
C MET A 689 -27.57 8.41 -1.53
N LEU A 690 -28.16 8.64 -0.36
CA LEU A 690 -27.44 8.81 0.91
C LEU A 690 -26.67 7.54 1.24
N THR A 691 -27.26 6.36 1.04
CA THR A 691 -26.56 5.08 1.18
C THR A 691 -25.35 4.97 0.24
N ALA A 692 -25.44 5.47 -1.00
CA ALA A 692 -24.31 5.53 -1.92
C ALA A 692 -23.20 6.51 -1.47
N VAL A 693 -23.56 7.69 -0.96
CA VAL A 693 -22.60 8.65 -0.37
C VAL A 693 -21.94 8.09 0.89
N VAL A 694 -22.71 7.46 1.78
CA VAL A 694 -22.20 6.83 3.00
C VAL A 694 -21.29 5.65 2.67
N ASN A 695 -21.62 4.85 1.65
CA ASN A 695 -20.68 3.85 1.11
C ASN A 695 -19.33 4.53 0.82
N ILE A 696 -19.28 5.58 0.01
CA ILE A 696 -18.02 6.25 -0.34
C ILE A 696 -17.20 6.66 0.90
N VAL A 697 -17.81 7.32 1.89
CA VAL A 697 -17.09 7.97 3.01
C VAL A 697 -16.97 7.14 4.30
N ALA A 698 -17.63 5.99 4.42
CA ALA A 698 -17.75 5.27 5.69
C ALA A 698 -16.40 4.88 6.32
N LYS A 699 -15.43 4.31 5.59
CA LYS A 699 -14.17 3.81 6.20
C LYS A 699 -13.24 4.94 6.71
N PRO A 700 -13.04 6.06 5.97
CA PRO A 700 -12.40 7.26 6.53
C PRO A 700 -13.10 7.81 7.77
N LEU A 701 -14.44 7.92 7.72
CA LEU A 701 -15.23 8.46 8.82
C LEU A 701 -15.19 7.57 10.07
N GLU A 702 -15.33 6.25 9.90
CA GLU A 702 -15.24 5.25 10.97
C GLU A 702 -13.89 5.32 11.70
N HIS A 703 -12.79 5.49 10.96
CA HIS A 703 -11.46 5.65 11.54
C HIS A 703 -11.35 6.93 12.38
N ALA A 704 -11.83 8.06 11.86
CA ALA A 704 -11.83 9.34 12.58
C ALA A 704 -12.74 9.32 13.82
N LEU A 705 -13.92 8.71 13.72
CA LEU A 705 -14.86 8.53 14.84
C LEU A 705 -14.26 7.63 15.93
N ARG A 706 -13.67 6.47 15.59
CA ARG A 706 -12.99 5.61 16.57
C ARG A 706 -11.78 6.30 17.22
N LEU A 707 -11.04 7.15 16.51
CA LEU A 707 -9.97 7.93 17.11
C LEU A 707 -10.51 8.98 18.11
N SER A 708 -11.57 9.69 17.74
CA SER A 708 -12.25 10.64 18.64
C SER A 708 -12.82 9.95 19.88
N GLN A 709 -13.37 8.73 19.73
CA GLN A 709 -13.85 7.89 20.83
C GLN A 709 -12.69 7.43 21.75
N ARG A 710 -11.53 7.07 21.18
CA ARG A 710 -10.29 6.77 21.94
C ARG A 710 -9.78 7.99 22.72
N GLN A 711 -9.89 9.20 22.15
CA GLN A 711 -9.53 10.45 22.84
C GLN A 711 -10.52 10.82 23.96
N ASN A 712 -11.82 10.51 23.79
CA ASN A 712 -12.86 10.85 24.76
C ASN A 712 -13.77 9.64 25.12
N PRO A 713 -13.29 8.62 25.87
CA PRO A 713 -14.04 7.38 26.15
C PRO A 713 -15.31 7.53 27.02
N LYS A 714 -15.72 8.76 27.33
CA LYS A 714 -16.93 9.08 28.10
C LYS A 714 -18.08 9.64 27.25
N SER A 715 -17.83 9.99 25.99
CA SER A 715 -18.88 10.41 25.05
C SER A 715 -19.64 9.19 24.53
N GLN A 716 -20.97 9.24 24.57
CA GLN A 716 -21.85 8.24 23.94
C GLN A 716 -22.35 8.71 22.56
N ASP A 717 -22.00 9.94 22.16
CA ASP A 717 -22.52 10.64 20.98
C ASP A 717 -22.01 10.05 19.65
N ILE A 718 -20.92 9.28 19.71
CA ILE A 718 -20.23 8.63 18.57
C ILE A 718 -20.82 7.25 18.24
N GLU A 719 -21.34 6.53 19.24
CA GLU A 719 -21.81 5.15 19.07
C GLU A 719 -22.99 5.02 18.06
N PRO A 720 -23.99 5.95 18.04
CA PRO A 720 -25.02 5.95 17.00
C PRO A 720 -24.47 6.12 15.58
N LEU A 721 -23.39 6.91 15.42
CA LEU A 721 -22.75 7.13 14.12
C LEU A 721 -22.00 5.88 13.64
N LEU A 722 -21.22 5.25 14.54
CA LEU A 722 -20.52 4.00 14.24
C LEU A 722 -21.51 2.87 13.89
N LYS A 723 -22.66 2.81 14.57
CA LYS A 723 -23.73 1.86 14.23
C LYS A 723 -24.37 2.16 12.87
N ALA A 724 -24.60 3.43 12.53
CA ALA A 724 -25.24 3.82 11.28
C ALA A 724 -24.39 3.52 10.04
N ILE A 725 -23.06 3.58 10.14
CA ILE A 725 -22.15 3.36 9.00
C ILE A 725 -21.58 1.93 8.90
N LYS A 726 -21.87 1.03 9.87
CA LYS A 726 -21.22 -0.30 9.97
C LYS A 726 -21.33 -1.09 8.66
N ASP A 727 -22.54 -1.19 8.13
CA ASP A 727 -22.84 -2.05 6.98
C ASP A 727 -22.31 -1.45 5.65
N ASN A 728 -22.01 -0.15 5.65
CA ASN A 728 -21.39 0.60 4.56
C ASN A 728 -19.85 0.50 4.56
N THR A 729 -19.20 0.26 5.69
CA THR A 729 -17.73 0.20 5.81
C THR A 729 -17.10 -0.79 4.83
N ARG A 730 -17.72 -1.97 4.63
CA ARG A 730 -17.29 -2.98 3.64
C ARG A 730 -17.39 -2.51 2.18
N PHE A 731 -18.29 -1.57 1.89
CA PHE A 731 -18.48 -0.99 0.57
C PHE A 731 -17.67 0.28 0.31
N SER A 732 -16.88 0.77 1.29
CA SER A 732 -16.23 2.07 1.20
C SER A 732 -14.91 2.09 0.43
N ARG A 733 -13.99 1.18 0.74
CA ARG A 733 -12.66 1.16 0.11
C ARG A 733 -12.22 -0.25 -0.22
N ARG A 734 -12.18 -0.56 -1.51
CA ARG A 734 -11.53 -1.74 -2.08
C ARG A 734 -10.05 -1.48 -2.37
N THR A 735 -9.40 -0.64 -1.56
CA THR A 735 -7.95 -0.43 -1.61
C THR A 735 -7.21 -1.68 -1.13
N ALA A 736 -6.10 -2.05 -1.77
CA ALA A 736 -5.17 -3.08 -1.28
C ALA A 736 -4.31 -2.62 -0.07
N GLY A 737 -4.88 -1.82 0.83
CA GLY A 737 -4.27 -1.36 2.07
C GLY A 737 -4.60 -2.32 3.22
N ALA A 738 -3.65 -2.54 4.13
CA ALA A 738 -3.84 -3.36 5.31
C ALA A 738 -4.73 -2.65 6.35
N GLY A 739 -5.56 -3.40 7.06
CA GLY A 739 -6.25 -2.97 8.26
C GLY A 739 -5.30 -2.76 9.44
N HIS A 740 -5.77 -2.04 10.46
CA HIS A 740 -5.03 -1.78 11.70
C HIS A 740 -4.58 -3.10 12.36
N ASN A 741 -5.53 -4.03 12.55
CA ASN A 741 -5.30 -5.33 13.20
C ASN A 741 -4.37 -6.24 12.38
N GLU A 742 -4.53 -6.26 11.05
CA GLU A 742 -3.62 -7.01 10.14
C GLU A 742 -2.18 -6.52 10.28
N LEU A 743 -1.99 -5.20 10.23
CA LEU A 743 -0.66 -4.59 10.34
C LEU A 743 -0.04 -4.79 11.73
N GLU A 744 -0.86 -4.70 12.79
CA GLU A 744 -0.45 -4.97 14.17
C GLU A 744 0.01 -6.43 14.35
N ALA A 745 -0.71 -7.41 13.79
CA ALA A 745 -0.32 -8.82 13.82
C ALA A 745 1.01 -9.10 13.08
N TRP A 746 1.21 -8.51 11.89
CA TRP A 746 2.46 -8.71 11.14
C TRP A 746 3.65 -7.95 11.77
N THR A 747 3.42 -6.79 12.37
CA THR A 747 4.51 -5.99 12.98
C THR A 747 4.89 -6.48 14.38
N SER A 748 3.97 -7.08 15.15
CA SER A 748 4.24 -7.74 16.44
C SER A 748 4.87 -9.13 16.33
N THR A 749 5.06 -9.66 15.11
CA THR A 749 5.71 -10.96 14.90
C THR A 749 7.13 -10.97 15.51
N ALA A 750 7.39 -11.93 16.40
CA ALA A 750 8.64 -12.02 17.14
C ALA A 750 9.88 -12.18 16.22
N ASN A 751 11.05 -11.74 16.72
CA ASN A 751 12.35 -11.88 16.07
C ASN A 751 12.48 -11.23 14.66
N GLY A 752 11.62 -10.28 14.30
CA GLY A 752 11.83 -9.45 13.10
C GLY A 752 10.61 -8.70 12.54
N GLY A 753 9.47 -8.70 13.24
CA GLY A 753 8.26 -7.98 12.83
C GLY A 753 7.82 -8.35 11.42
N LEU A 754 7.46 -7.34 10.62
CA LEU A 754 6.97 -7.54 9.24
C LEU A 754 7.95 -8.31 8.34
N VAL A 755 9.27 -8.19 8.57
CA VAL A 755 10.28 -8.97 7.82
C VAL A 755 10.24 -10.45 8.21
N ALA A 756 10.13 -10.76 9.50
CA ALA A 756 9.94 -12.14 9.95
C ALA A 756 8.59 -12.69 9.47
N SER A 757 7.52 -11.90 9.54
CA SER A 757 6.17 -12.29 9.10
C SER A 757 6.16 -12.71 7.62
N VAL A 758 6.82 -11.96 6.73
CA VAL A 758 6.95 -12.33 5.31
C VAL A 758 7.78 -13.61 5.10
N ARG A 759 8.86 -13.83 5.88
CA ARG A 759 9.63 -15.10 5.80
C ARG A 759 8.79 -16.30 6.20
N HIS A 760 8.05 -16.22 7.31
CA HIS A 760 7.15 -17.29 7.74
C HIS A 760 6.07 -17.60 6.70
N THR A 761 5.54 -16.58 5.99
CA THR A 761 4.62 -16.78 4.86
C THR A 761 5.26 -17.59 3.72
N ILE A 762 6.48 -17.22 3.29
CA ILE A 762 7.20 -17.94 2.21
C ILE A 762 7.51 -19.38 2.63
N GLN A 763 7.97 -19.58 3.87
CA GLN A 763 8.24 -20.89 4.46
C GLN A 763 6.98 -21.76 4.51
N GLY A 764 5.85 -21.19 4.94
CA GLY A 764 4.54 -21.86 4.93
C GLY A 764 4.13 -22.31 3.53
N PHE A 765 4.31 -21.47 2.51
CA PHE A 765 4.04 -21.85 1.12
C PHE A 765 4.95 -22.95 0.57
N VAL A 766 6.23 -22.98 0.96
CA VAL A 766 7.14 -24.08 0.63
C VAL A 766 6.68 -25.38 1.30
N GLN A 767 6.41 -25.37 2.61
CA GLN A 767 5.92 -26.54 3.35
C GLN A 767 4.58 -27.06 2.80
N TRP A 768 3.63 -26.17 2.50
CA TRP A 768 2.34 -26.52 1.91
C TRP A 768 2.47 -27.14 0.51
N SER A 769 3.51 -26.77 -0.24
CA SER A 769 3.78 -27.30 -1.59
C SER A 769 4.56 -28.62 -1.58
N LEU A 770 5.30 -28.94 -0.51
CA LEU A 770 6.03 -30.20 -0.34
C LEU A 770 5.12 -31.40 0.01
N HIS A 771 3.87 -31.16 0.42
CA HIS A 771 2.93 -32.19 0.88
C HIS A 771 1.59 -32.19 0.11
N PRO A 772 1.60 -32.41 -1.23
CA PRO A 772 0.39 -32.30 -2.06
C PRO A 772 -0.70 -33.31 -1.68
N GLY A 773 -0.32 -34.57 -1.38
CA GLY A 773 -1.25 -35.66 -1.05
C GLY A 773 -1.78 -35.70 0.38
N ILE A 774 -1.58 -34.62 1.15
CA ILE A 774 -2.19 -34.44 2.47
C ILE A 774 -3.04 -33.16 2.40
N ASN A 775 -4.30 -33.25 2.84
CA ASN A 775 -5.21 -32.11 2.91
C ASN A 775 -4.86 -31.19 4.10
N ILE A 776 -3.69 -30.55 4.00
CA ILE A 776 -3.20 -29.53 4.93
C ILE A 776 -3.77 -28.19 4.46
N MET A 777 -4.38 -27.44 5.39
CA MET A 777 -4.90 -26.11 5.11
C MET A 777 -3.80 -25.17 4.55
N PRO A 778 -4.12 -24.26 3.63
CA PRO A 778 -3.17 -23.30 3.09
C PRO A 778 -2.60 -22.40 4.19
N THR A 779 -1.41 -21.85 3.95
CA THR A 779 -0.86 -20.80 4.82
C THR A 779 -1.77 -19.58 4.77
N ALA A 780 -2.28 -19.15 5.94
CA ALA A 780 -3.17 -18.00 6.06
C ALA A 780 -2.50 -16.74 5.48
N TYR A 781 -3.03 -16.26 4.35
CA TYR A 781 -2.35 -15.24 3.54
C TYR A 781 -3.34 -14.27 2.90
N THR A 782 -2.93 -13.01 2.89
CA THR A 782 -3.53 -11.94 2.10
C THR A 782 -2.41 -11.17 1.45
N HIS A 783 -2.51 -10.89 0.15
CA HIS A 783 -1.50 -10.12 -0.59
C HIS A 783 -1.34 -8.69 -0.03
N ARG A 784 -2.28 -8.21 0.82
CA ARG A 784 -2.12 -7.01 1.65
C ARG A 784 -0.82 -7.05 2.48
N GLN A 785 -0.34 -8.21 2.92
CA GLN A 785 0.93 -8.38 3.64
C GLN A 785 2.14 -7.99 2.78
N ILE A 786 2.18 -8.47 1.53
CA ILE A 786 3.25 -8.17 0.57
C ILE A 786 3.20 -6.70 0.16
N LEU A 787 2.00 -6.16 -0.08
CA LEU A 787 1.82 -4.75 -0.45
C LEU A 787 2.07 -3.79 0.73
N ALA A 788 1.82 -4.20 1.97
CA ALA A 788 2.25 -3.47 3.16
C ALA A 788 3.77 -3.50 3.31
N ALA A 789 4.39 -4.67 3.16
CA ALA A 789 5.86 -4.81 3.15
C ALA A 789 6.51 -3.97 2.05
N LEU A 790 5.94 -3.94 0.84
CA LEU A 790 6.41 -3.12 -0.28
C LEU A 790 6.36 -1.62 0.05
N ARG A 791 5.27 -1.15 0.67
CA ARG A 791 5.08 0.26 1.06
C ARG A 791 5.90 0.69 2.29
N ILE A 792 6.20 -0.22 3.21
CA ILE A 792 6.89 0.08 4.48
C ILE A 792 8.40 -0.16 4.38
N LEU A 793 8.82 -1.26 3.74
CA LEU A 793 10.24 -1.65 3.61
C LEU A 793 10.88 -1.11 2.32
N GLY A 794 10.08 -0.90 1.27
CA GLY A 794 10.54 -0.55 -0.08
C GLY A 794 10.98 -1.79 -0.89
N ALA A 795 10.78 -1.73 -2.21
CA ALA A 795 10.95 -2.87 -3.12
C ALA A 795 12.30 -3.58 -3.00
N LYS A 796 13.42 -2.84 -2.99
CA LYS A 796 14.76 -3.46 -2.84
C LYS A 796 14.94 -4.21 -1.52
N ARG A 797 14.39 -3.72 -0.40
CA ARG A 797 14.51 -4.43 0.90
C ARG A 797 13.62 -5.67 0.95
N LEU A 798 12.41 -5.60 0.40
CA LEU A 798 11.53 -6.76 0.29
C LEU A 798 12.11 -7.81 -0.67
N LEU A 799 12.71 -7.39 -1.79
CA LEU A 799 13.40 -8.28 -2.73
C LEU A 799 14.54 -9.05 -2.05
N TYR A 800 15.42 -8.39 -1.28
CA TYR A 800 16.48 -9.11 -0.56
C TYR A 800 15.92 -10.10 0.48
N VAL A 801 14.78 -9.82 1.12
CA VAL A 801 14.12 -10.80 2.02
C VAL A 801 13.63 -12.03 1.26
N ILE A 802 13.11 -11.85 0.04
CA ILE A 802 12.73 -12.96 -0.85
C ILE A 802 13.98 -13.74 -1.32
N LEU A 803 15.05 -13.05 -1.71
CA LEU A 803 16.30 -13.68 -2.19
C LEU A 803 17.04 -14.45 -1.08
N ASP A 804 17.08 -13.91 0.15
CA ASP A 804 17.62 -14.61 1.32
C ASP A 804 16.86 -15.93 1.59
N GLU A 805 15.53 -15.91 1.50
CA GLU A 805 14.71 -17.09 1.73
C GLU A 805 14.82 -18.09 0.57
N VAL A 806 14.88 -17.62 -0.68
CA VAL A 806 15.19 -18.46 -1.86
C VAL A 806 16.55 -19.15 -1.70
N LYS A 807 17.56 -18.44 -1.17
CA LYS A 807 18.88 -19.03 -0.84
C LYS A 807 18.75 -20.11 0.23
N GLN A 808 18.20 -19.77 1.40
CA GLN A 808 18.07 -20.70 2.54
C GLN A 808 17.26 -21.95 2.19
N GLN A 809 16.14 -21.81 1.47
CA GLN A 809 15.33 -22.95 1.03
C GLN A 809 15.98 -23.75 -0.11
N THR A 810 16.85 -23.14 -0.93
CA THR A 810 17.68 -23.89 -1.91
C THR A 810 18.76 -24.70 -1.21
N GLU A 811 19.45 -24.14 -0.22
CA GLU A 811 20.42 -24.85 0.64
C GLU A 811 19.76 -26.01 1.42
N ALA A 812 18.49 -25.83 1.83
CA ALA A 812 17.66 -26.88 2.42
C ALA A 812 17.05 -27.88 1.40
N GLY A 813 17.43 -27.82 0.12
CA GLY A 813 17.00 -28.77 -0.93
C GLY A 813 15.61 -28.50 -1.55
N SER A 814 14.89 -27.47 -1.11
CA SER A 814 13.54 -27.11 -1.59
C SER A 814 13.55 -26.10 -2.75
N GLY A 815 14.64 -26.06 -3.52
CA GLY A 815 14.91 -25.02 -4.52
C GLY A 815 13.82 -24.82 -5.58
N SER A 816 13.39 -25.88 -6.29
CA SER A 816 12.44 -25.72 -7.40
C SER A 816 11.07 -25.18 -6.96
N VAL A 817 10.67 -25.48 -5.72
CA VAL A 817 9.46 -25.03 -5.04
C VAL A 817 9.57 -23.57 -4.62
N VAL A 818 10.62 -23.17 -3.90
CA VAL A 818 10.78 -21.77 -3.46
C VAL A 818 10.92 -20.81 -4.63
N TYR A 819 11.53 -21.23 -5.74
CA TYR A 819 11.55 -20.43 -6.96
C TYR A 819 10.16 -20.23 -7.59
N ASP A 820 9.21 -21.17 -7.47
CA ASP A 820 7.84 -20.92 -7.95
C ASP A 820 7.10 -19.93 -7.05
N VAL A 821 7.21 -20.10 -5.72
CA VAL A 821 6.65 -19.17 -4.72
C VAL A 821 7.20 -17.76 -4.93
N ALA A 822 8.52 -17.60 -5.08
CA ALA A 822 9.15 -16.31 -5.36
C ALA A 822 8.75 -15.75 -6.74
N THR A 823 8.64 -16.59 -7.79
CA THR A 823 8.17 -16.15 -9.11
C THR A 823 6.73 -15.63 -9.01
N ALA A 824 5.83 -16.34 -8.33
CA ALA A 824 4.45 -15.93 -8.15
C ALA A 824 4.31 -14.64 -7.31
N LEU A 825 5.17 -14.44 -6.30
CA LEU A 825 5.20 -13.19 -5.51
C LEU A 825 5.70 -11.97 -6.29
N VAL A 826 6.59 -12.15 -7.27
CA VAL A 826 7.11 -11.05 -8.13
C VAL A 826 6.22 -10.82 -9.37
N CYS A 827 5.57 -11.86 -9.88
CA CYS A 827 4.57 -11.78 -10.96
C CYS A 827 3.14 -11.52 -10.46
N ALA A 828 2.93 -11.36 -9.15
CA ALA A 828 1.65 -11.00 -8.58
C ALA A 828 1.17 -9.64 -9.13
N PRO A 829 -0.09 -9.53 -9.57
CA PRO A 829 -0.64 -8.27 -10.06
C PRO A 829 -0.81 -7.27 -8.91
N ASP A 830 -0.40 -6.02 -9.13
CA ASP A 830 -0.36 -4.95 -8.12
C ASP A 830 -1.10 -3.71 -8.63
N VAL A 831 -2.05 -3.23 -7.83
CA VAL A 831 -2.92 -2.07 -8.10
C VAL A 831 -2.12 -0.79 -8.38
N THR A 832 -0.86 -0.73 -7.97
CA THR A 832 -0.01 0.46 -8.05
C THR A 832 1.03 0.44 -9.19
N ASN A 833 1.10 -0.62 -10.01
CA ASN A 833 2.18 -0.81 -11.00
C ASN A 833 1.75 -0.75 -12.48
N MET A 834 0.48 -0.49 -12.81
CA MET A 834 -0.04 -0.54 -14.19
C MET A 834 -0.50 0.84 -14.71
N PRO A 835 0.43 1.74 -15.11
CA PRO A 835 0.06 2.95 -15.84
C PRO A 835 -0.53 2.59 -17.22
N PRO A 836 -1.47 3.37 -17.77
CA PRO A 836 -1.98 3.14 -19.12
C PRO A 836 -0.85 3.24 -20.15
N PRO A 837 -0.74 2.31 -21.12
CA PRO A 837 0.30 2.33 -22.15
C PRO A 837 0.34 3.67 -22.90
N PRO A 838 1.53 4.18 -23.28
CA PRO A 838 1.65 5.39 -24.10
C PRO A 838 0.83 5.33 -25.40
N GLU A 839 0.67 4.14 -25.95
CA GLU A 839 -0.09 3.88 -27.17
C GLU A 839 -1.62 3.98 -26.97
N MET A 840 -2.14 3.71 -25.76
CA MET A 840 -3.57 3.92 -25.45
C MET A 840 -3.95 5.41 -25.33
N LEU A 841 -2.97 6.31 -25.23
CA LEU A 841 -3.19 7.76 -25.21
C LEU A 841 -3.22 8.38 -26.61
N ALA A 842 -2.90 7.61 -27.67
CA ALA A 842 -2.88 8.10 -29.05
C ALA A 842 -4.27 8.15 -29.75
N PRO A 843 -5.21 7.20 -29.56
CA PRO A 843 -6.51 7.21 -30.26
C PRO A 843 -7.41 8.40 -29.89
N ALA A 844 -7.39 8.82 -28.62
CA ALA A 844 -8.16 9.96 -28.12
C ALA A 844 -7.83 11.26 -28.88
N LEU A 845 -6.57 11.44 -29.28
CA LEU A 845 -6.11 12.62 -30.01
C LEU A 845 -6.50 12.63 -31.51
N HIS A 846 -6.94 11.50 -32.08
CA HIS A 846 -7.16 11.38 -33.53
C HIS A 846 -8.60 11.66 -33.98
N HIS A 847 -9.61 11.47 -33.12
CA HIS A 847 -11.01 11.67 -33.51
C HIS A 847 -11.41 13.15 -33.71
N HIS A 848 -10.73 14.10 -33.05
CA HIS A 848 -11.05 15.53 -33.16
C HIS A 848 -10.29 16.28 -34.27
N ALA A 849 -9.35 15.64 -34.96
CA ALA A 849 -8.42 16.30 -35.89
C ALA A 849 -9.01 16.76 -37.25
N HIS A 850 -10.33 16.65 -37.45
CA HIS A 850 -10.98 16.92 -38.76
C HIS A 850 -11.77 18.24 -38.86
N ASN A 851 -11.92 19.02 -37.77
CA ASN A 851 -12.64 20.29 -37.79
C ASN A 851 -11.90 21.42 -37.04
N HIS A 852 -10.77 21.89 -37.58
CA HIS A 852 -10.43 23.32 -37.62
C HIS A 852 -9.24 23.57 -38.56
N VAL A 853 -9.31 24.64 -39.37
CA VAL A 853 -8.34 24.93 -40.44
C VAL A 853 -7.34 26.01 -39.99
N HIS A 854 -6.05 25.75 -40.26
CA HIS A 854 -4.92 26.68 -40.16
C HIS A 854 -4.61 27.33 -38.80
N HIS A 855 -3.95 26.59 -37.90
CA HIS A 855 -2.64 26.99 -37.35
C HIS A 855 -1.88 25.75 -36.84
N MET A 856 -0.54 25.76 -36.91
CA MET A 856 0.30 24.66 -36.46
C MET A 856 0.77 24.93 -35.01
N PRO A 857 0.39 24.09 -34.02
CA PRO A 857 0.86 24.26 -32.65
C PRO A 857 2.37 24.03 -32.51
N PRO A 858 3.05 24.65 -31.52
CA PRO A 858 4.40 24.28 -31.16
C PRO A 858 4.45 22.84 -30.61
N PRO A 859 5.60 22.14 -30.68
CA PRO A 859 5.73 20.81 -30.10
C PRO A 859 5.53 20.86 -28.57
N PRO A 860 4.87 19.85 -27.97
CA PRO A 860 4.64 19.81 -26.53
C PRO A 860 5.98 19.72 -25.76
N PRO A 861 6.06 20.30 -24.54
CA PRO A 861 7.25 20.21 -23.71
C PRO A 861 7.55 18.74 -23.33
N PRO A 862 8.82 18.38 -23.07
CA PRO A 862 9.20 17.02 -22.71
C PRO A 862 8.52 16.61 -21.41
N VAL A 863 7.71 15.56 -21.47
CA VAL A 863 7.00 15.00 -20.31
C VAL A 863 8.01 14.42 -19.34
N ILE A 864 8.11 15.02 -18.15
CA ILE A 864 8.77 14.39 -17.01
C ILE A 864 7.79 13.33 -16.48
N PRO A 865 8.12 12.02 -16.52
CA PRO A 865 7.28 11.02 -15.88
C PRO A 865 7.27 11.27 -14.36
N PRO A 866 6.11 11.18 -13.68
CA PRO A 866 6.06 11.31 -12.22
C PRO A 866 6.93 10.21 -11.59
N HIS A 867 7.49 10.49 -10.40
CA HIS A 867 8.32 9.52 -9.68
C HIS A 867 7.48 8.33 -9.18
N THR A 868 7.36 7.30 -10.02
CA THR A 868 6.69 6.05 -9.70
C THR A 868 7.41 5.31 -8.57
N ARG A 869 6.65 4.51 -7.81
CA ARG A 869 7.24 3.58 -6.86
C ARG A 869 7.81 2.41 -7.64
N ILE A 870 9.11 2.16 -7.49
CA ILE A 870 9.79 1.02 -8.12
C ILE A 870 9.07 -0.27 -7.67
N SER A 871 8.56 -1.03 -8.63
CA SER A 871 7.91 -2.33 -8.43
C SER A 871 8.91 -3.42 -8.02
N LEU A 872 8.42 -4.56 -7.54
CA LEU A 872 9.29 -5.74 -7.28
C LEU A 872 9.97 -6.25 -8.56
N ARG A 873 9.29 -6.15 -9.72
CA ARG A 873 9.84 -6.46 -11.04
C ARG A 873 11.01 -5.56 -11.39
N GLU A 874 10.82 -4.23 -11.32
CA GLU A 874 11.88 -3.27 -11.66
C GLU A 874 13.05 -3.38 -10.68
N ALA A 875 12.78 -3.58 -9.39
CA ALA A 875 13.82 -3.83 -8.41
C ALA A 875 14.65 -5.08 -8.75
N LEU A 876 14.00 -6.18 -9.14
CA LEU A 876 14.66 -7.43 -9.58
C LEU A 876 15.43 -7.25 -10.89
N LYS A 877 14.89 -6.49 -11.85
CA LYS A 877 15.57 -6.16 -13.10
C LYS A 877 16.85 -5.36 -12.84
N PHE A 878 16.78 -4.28 -12.06
CA PHE A 878 17.97 -3.50 -11.70
C PHE A 878 19.01 -4.36 -10.96
N GLU A 879 18.58 -5.25 -10.07
CA GLU A 879 19.48 -6.15 -9.34
C GLU A 879 20.13 -7.22 -10.27
N ALA A 880 19.41 -7.68 -11.30
CA ALA A 880 19.94 -8.59 -12.32
C ALA A 880 20.84 -7.88 -13.34
N GLU A 881 20.66 -6.58 -13.59
CA GLU A 881 21.51 -5.75 -14.46
C GLU A 881 22.81 -5.34 -13.73
N ASP A 882 22.74 -4.96 -12.44
CA ASP A 882 23.89 -4.61 -11.59
C ASP A 882 24.72 -5.83 -11.12
N PHE A 883 24.44 -7.05 -11.60
CA PHE A 883 24.99 -8.31 -11.06
C PHE A 883 26.52 -8.30 -10.90
N LYS A 884 27.25 -7.65 -11.82
CA LYS A 884 28.72 -7.53 -11.80
C LYS A 884 29.24 -6.64 -10.66
N VAL A 885 28.46 -5.65 -10.23
CA VAL A 885 28.76 -4.77 -9.09
C VAL A 885 28.38 -5.45 -7.78
N ILE A 886 27.28 -6.21 -7.78
CA ILE A 886 26.80 -6.99 -6.64
C ILE A 886 27.79 -8.11 -6.31
N GLN A 887 28.21 -8.90 -7.30
CA GLN A 887 29.20 -9.99 -7.17
C GLN A 887 30.58 -9.52 -6.63
N GLN A 888 30.88 -8.22 -6.68
CA GLN A 888 32.10 -7.61 -6.13
C GLN A 888 31.92 -6.98 -4.73
N ARG A 889 30.69 -6.94 -4.19
CA ARG A 889 30.34 -6.24 -2.93
C ARG A 889 29.49 -7.06 -1.96
N SER A 890 28.81 -8.06 -2.47
CA SER A 890 27.85 -8.92 -1.77
C SER A 890 28.06 -10.36 -2.24
N ASP A 891 27.50 -11.30 -1.47
CA ASP A 891 27.66 -12.74 -1.70
C ASP A 891 27.32 -13.15 -3.15
N ALA A 892 28.25 -13.87 -3.78
CA ALA A 892 28.11 -14.35 -5.15
C ALA A 892 26.89 -15.28 -5.33
N ALA A 893 26.49 -16.02 -4.28
CA ALA A 893 25.28 -16.83 -4.30
C ALA A 893 24.03 -15.96 -4.52
N THR A 894 23.92 -14.82 -3.83
CA THR A 894 22.76 -13.91 -3.94
C THR A 894 22.63 -13.31 -5.35
N ALA A 895 23.76 -13.04 -6.03
CA ALA A 895 23.75 -12.61 -7.43
C ALA A 895 23.25 -13.73 -8.38
N GLU A 896 23.64 -14.99 -8.15
CA GLU A 896 23.15 -16.13 -8.93
C GLU A 896 21.63 -16.37 -8.71
N HIS A 897 21.16 -16.26 -7.47
CA HIS A 897 19.73 -16.33 -7.12
C HIS A 897 18.91 -15.23 -7.79
N ALA A 898 19.40 -13.98 -7.81
CA ALA A 898 18.75 -12.86 -8.47
C ALA A 898 18.62 -13.08 -9.99
N VAL A 899 19.70 -13.48 -10.67
CA VAL A 899 19.69 -13.73 -12.12
C VAL A 899 18.80 -14.94 -12.48
N ARG A 900 18.78 -16.01 -11.66
CA ARG A 900 17.82 -17.12 -11.85
C ARG A 900 16.37 -16.65 -11.72
N LEU A 901 16.05 -15.91 -10.66
CA LEU A 901 14.68 -15.44 -10.41
C LEU A 901 14.21 -14.50 -11.53
N TYR A 902 15.06 -13.57 -11.98
CA TYR A 902 14.76 -12.67 -13.10
C TYR A 902 14.42 -13.43 -14.38
N ARG A 903 15.24 -14.42 -14.79
CA ARG A 903 14.96 -15.24 -15.98
C ARG A 903 13.61 -15.97 -15.89
N ARG A 904 13.29 -16.54 -14.72
CA ARG A 904 12.03 -17.28 -14.49
C ARG A 904 10.81 -16.34 -14.45
N VAL A 905 10.96 -15.14 -13.89
CA VAL A 905 9.95 -14.08 -13.87
C VAL A 905 9.62 -13.58 -15.27
N GLU A 906 10.62 -13.29 -16.10
CA GLU A 906 10.36 -12.81 -17.48
C GLU A 906 9.83 -13.94 -18.38
N ALA A 907 10.31 -15.18 -18.23
CA ALA A 907 9.79 -16.33 -18.98
C ALA A 907 8.29 -16.63 -18.69
N GLN A 908 7.83 -16.38 -17.46
CA GLN A 908 6.43 -16.57 -17.05
C GLN A 908 5.45 -15.61 -17.77
N LEU A 909 5.96 -14.56 -18.42
CA LEU A 909 5.21 -13.41 -18.95
C LEU A 909 5.42 -13.16 -20.45
N LEU A 910 6.23 -14.00 -21.11
CA LEU A 910 6.24 -14.03 -22.57
C LEU A 910 4.81 -14.37 -23.06
N PRO A 911 4.27 -13.68 -24.07
CA PRO A 911 2.99 -14.03 -24.66
C PRO A 911 2.99 -15.48 -25.12
N ALA A 912 1.89 -16.19 -24.87
CA ALA A 912 1.72 -17.54 -25.37
C ALA A 912 1.87 -17.56 -26.92
N PRO A 913 2.52 -18.58 -27.51
CA PRO A 913 2.50 -18.75 -28.95
C PRO A 913 1.04 -18.91 -29.43
N PRO A 914 0.69 -18.40 -30.63
CA PRO A 914 -0.66 -18.52 -31.15
C PRO A 914 -1.05 -20.00 -31.25
N GLN A 915 -2.30 -20.33 -30.90
CA GLN A 915 -2.80 -21.69 -30.99
C GLN A 915 -2.67 -22.20 -32.44
N PRO A 916 -2.16 -23.43 -32.66
CA PRO A 916 -2.23 -24.05 -33.97
C PRO A 916 -3.70 -24.21 -34.37
N THR A 917 -4.01 -23.92 -35.63
CA THR A 917 -5.34 -24.18 -36.18
C THR A 917 -5.64 -25.68 -36.15
N ALA A 918 -6.92 -26.05 -36.21
CA ALA A 918 -7.32 -27.47 -36.16
C ALA A 918 -6.59 -28.35 -37.21
N ALA A 919 -6.31 -27.80 -38.40
CA ALA A 919 -5.56 -28.47 -39.45
C ALA A 919 -4.07 -28.68 -39.11
N GLU A 920 -3.46 -27.76 -38.36
CA GLU A 920 -2.07 -27.88 -37.90
C GLU A 920 -1.97 -28.88 -36.73
N ALA A 921 -2.99 -28.95 -35.87
CA ALA A 921 -3.10 -29.97 -34.83
C ALA A 921 -3.24 -31.39 -35.41
N GLU A 922 -4.06 -31.58 -36.46
CA GLU A 922 -4.14 -32.87 -37.18
C GLU A 922 -2.82 -33.24 -37.87
N ALA A 923 -2.12 -32.28 -38.47
CA ALA A 923 -0.83 -32.51 -39.11
C ALA A 923 0.25 -32.97 -38.12
N MET A 924 0.33 -32.34 -36.94
CA MET A 924 1.26 -32.77 -35.88
C MET A 924 0.92 -34.16 -35.32
N LEU A 925 -0.37 -34.53 -35.29
CA LEU A 925 -0.79 -35.87 -34.86
C LEU A 925 -0.40 -36.96 -35.87
N GLN A 926 -0.41 -36.66 -37.17
CA GLN A 926 0.02 -37.59 -38.21
C GLN A 926 1.55 -37.79 -38.24
N ASP A 927 2.34 -36.73 -38.05
CA ASP A 927 3.81 -36.81 -37.99
C ASP A 927 4.27 -37.70 -36.81
N ALA A 928 3.66 -37.51 -35.63
CA ALA A 928 3.91 -38.32 -34.44
C ALA A 928 3.59 -39.83 -34.62
N LEU A 929 2.62 -40.17 -35.48
CA LEU A 929 2.28 -41.56 -35.81
C LEU A 929 3.16 -42.17 -36.92
N GLY A 930 3.74 -41.34 -37.79
CA GLY A 930 4.63 -41.80 -38.86
C GLY A 930 5.96 -42.38 -38.35
N GLY A 931 6.51 -41.80 -37.27
CA GLY A 931 7.84 -42.15 -36.75
C GLY A 931 7.98 -43.54 -36.10
N MET A 932 6.90 -44.29 -35.89
CA MET A 932 6.94 -45.56 -35.14
C MET A 932 7.31 -46.80 -35.99
N ASN A 933 7.29 -46.70 -37.32
CA ASN A 933 7.37 -47.88 -38.20
C ASN A 933 8.78 -48.42 -38.51
N ASP A 934 9.86 -47.63 -38.32
CA ASP A 934 11.23 -48.03 -38.69
C ASP A 934 11.98 -48.85 -37.61
N ALA A 935 11.31 -49.19 -36.49
CA ALA A 935 11.97 -49.73 -35.28
C ALA A 935 12.17 -51.25 -35.22
N PHE A 936 11.66 -52.05 -36.18
CA PHE A 936 11.74 -53.52 -36.14
C PHE A 936 12.20 -54.15 -37.48
N PRO A 937 13.33 -54.89 -37.51
CA PRO A 937 13.77 -55.60 -38.70
C PRO A 937 13.00 -56.92 -38.93
N PRO A 938 12.66 -57.27 -40.19
CA PRO A 938 11.98 -58.52 -40.50
C PRO A 938 12.96 -59.70 -40.68
N ASP A 939 13.02 -60.61 -39.70
CA ASP A 939 13.05 -62.07 -39.90
C ASP A 939 13.30 -62.82 -38.58
N ALA A 940 12.24 -63.37 -37.96
CA ALA A 940 12.35 -64.27 -36.80
C ALA A 940 11.19 -65.28 -36.73
N SER A 941 11.22 -66.27 -37.61
CA SER A 941 10.52 -67.56 -37.50
C SER A 941 9.01 -67.55 -37.15
N SER A 942 8.21 -67.56 -38.20
CA SER A 942 6.93 -68.27 -38.30
C SER A 942 6.78 -69.50 -37.38
N ALA A 943 5.71 -69.54 -36.59
CA ALA A 943 5.18 -70.76 -35.98
C ALA A 943 3.64 -70.69 -35.89
N ALA A 944 2.96 -71.83 -36.11
CA ALA A 944 1.53 -72.05 -35.87
C ALA A 944 0.52 -71.10 -36.59
N ALA A 945 0.50 -71.15 -37.92
CA ALA A 945 -0.72 -70.84 -38.68
C ALA A 945 -1.49 -72.13 -38.99
N ALA A 946 -2.61 -72.40 -38.30
CA ALA A 946 -3.59 -73.44 -38.66
C ALA A 946 -4.89 -73.37 -37.81
N GLN A 947 -6.06 -73.41 -38.48
CA GLN A 947 -7.41 -73.72 -37.93
C GLN A 947 -7.97 -72.71 -36.88
N GLY A 948 -9.26 -72.35 -36.87
CA GLY A 948 -10.43 -72.59 -37.73
C GLY A 948 -11.64 -71.94 -37.03
N GLY A 949 -12.56 -71.25 -37.70
CA GLY A 949 -13.71 -71.81 -38.42
C GLY A 949 -15.01 -71.27 -37.82
N ASP A 950 -16.09 -71.16 -38.60
CA ASP A 950 -17.35 -70.47 -38.21
C ASP A 950 -18.33 -71.27 -37.32
N ASP A 951 -19.44 -70.59 -36.97
CA ASP A 951 -20.83 -71.07 -36.79
C ASP A 951 -21.45 -71.40 -35.39
N ILE A 952 -22.35 -70.48 -34.98
CA ILE A 952 -23.81 -70.68 -34.74
C ILE A 952 -24.39 -71.31 -33.44
N ASN A 953 -25.37 -70.57 -32.89
CA ASN A 953 -26.56 -70.90 -32.06
C ASN A 953 -26.56 -71.06 -30.52
N HIS A 954 -27.52 -70.32 -29.91
CA HIS A 954 -28.58 -70.68 -28.93
C HIS A 954 -28.36 -71.79 -27.85
N GLN A 955 -29.01 -71.75 -26.67
CA GLN A 955 -30.39 -71.32 -26.34
C GLN A 955 -30.58 -71.04 -24.81
N HIS A 956 -31.36 -70.00 -24.43
CA HIS A 956 -32.34 -69.82 -23.29
C HIS A 956 -32.14 -70.57 -21.93
N HIS A 957 -32.55 -70.09 -20.73
CA HIS A 957 -33.48 -69.00 -20.28
C HIS A 957 -33.08 -68.55 -18.82
N HIS A 958 -33.84 -67.91 -17.90
CA HIS A 958 -35.29 -67.67 -17.68
C HIS A 958 -35.57 -66.39 -16.81
N LEU A 959 -36.62 -66.42 -15.96
CA LEU A 959 -37.15 -65.43 -14.98
C LEU A 959 -36.12 -64.87 -13.95
N ASP A 960 -36.15 -63.63 -13.43
CA ASP A 960 -37.16 -62.53 -13.26
C ASP A 960 -37.97 -62.50 -11.92
N LEU A 961 -38.21 -61.26 -11.43
CA LEU A 961 -39.08 -60.76 -10.32
C LEU A 961 -38.92 -61.37 -8.91
N GLY A 962 -38.69 -60.65 -7.79
CA GLY A 962 -38.98 -59.26 -7.42
C GLY A 962 -39.51 -59.20 -5.96
N ALA A 963 -39.63 -57.99 -5.39
CA ALA A 963 -40.14 -57.64 -4.05
C ALA A 963 -39.25 -58.00 -2.82
N GLY A 964 -39.34 -57.18 -1.76
CA GLY A 964 -38.52 -57.31 -0.54
C GLY A 964 -39.26 -56.91 0.73
N THR A 965 -38.53 -56.82 1.85
CA THR A 965 -39.06 -56.30 3.13
C THR A 965 -37.93 -55.79 4.03
N GLU A 966 -38.13 -54.64 4.66
CA GLU A 966 -37.37 -54.26 5.86
C GLU A 966 -37.94 -54.97 7.10
N MET A 967 -37.13 -55.16 8.15
CA MET A 967 -37.56 -54.81 9.50
C MET A 967 -36.40 -54.67 10.49
N ASN A 968 -36.45 -53.57 11.25
CA ASN A 968 -35.57 -53.22 12.36
C ASN A 968 -36.08 -53.84 13.68
N LEU A 969 -35.17 -54.25 14.59
CA LEU A 969 -35.43 -54.15 16.03
C LEU A 969 -34.11 -54.11 16.85
N GLY A 970 -33.86 -53.02 17.59
CA GLY A 970 -32.64 -52.80 18.39
C GLY A 970 -32.71 -53.29 19.84
N GLY A 971 -31.67 -53.01 20.65
CA GLY A 971 -31.70 -53.28 22.10
C GLY A 971 -30.37 -53.19 22.88
N ALA A 972 -30.12 -52.02 23.50
CA ALA A 972 -29.41 -51.75 24.76
C ALA A 972 -28.20 -52.60 25.27
N GLY A 973 -27.10 -51.90 25.61
CA GLY A 973 -26.59 -51.91 27.00
C GLY A 973 -25.16 -52.41 27.29
N GLY A 974 -24.38 -51.59 28.04
CA GLY A 974 -23.30 -52.07 28.93
C GLY A 974 -21.87 -51.56 28.67
N GLY A 975 -21.29 -50.86 29.65
CA GLY A 975 -19.84 -50.83 29.93
C GLY A 975 -19.54 -51.64 31.22
N PRO A 976 -18.41 -51.45 31.95
CA PRO A 976 -17.29 -50.51 31.75
C PRO A 976 -15.88 -51.17 31.88
N GLY A 977 -14.79 -50.37 31.87
CA GLY A 977 -13.42 -50.84 32.24
C GLY A 977 -12.25 -49.99 31.70
N THR A 978 -11.95 -48.82 32.28
CA THR A 978 -10.86 -48.58 33.27
C THR A 978 -9.40 -48.68 32.76
N GLY A 979 -8.71 -47.52 32.67
CA GLY A 979 -7.24 -47.44 32.51
C GLY A 979 -6.73 -46.02 32.25
N GLY A 980 -6.28 -45.29 33.29
CA GLY A 980 -5.53 -44.02 33.18
C GLY A 980 -4.17 -44.15 33.89
N GLY A 981 -3.20 -43.24 33.77
CA GLY A 981 -3.08 -41.95 33.03
C GLY A 981 -1.58 -41.65 32.88
N PRO A 982 -1.05 -40.42 33.07
CA PRO A 982 -1.68 -39.11 33.31
C PRO A 982 -1.52 -38.15 32.11
N GLY A 983 -2.04 -36.93 32.20
CA GLY A 983 -2.11 -35.99 31.06
C GLY A 983 -0.99 -34.94 30.98
N SER A 984 -0.83 -34.37 29.78
CA SER A 984 -0.16 -33.09 29.51
C SER A 984 -1.21 -32.06 29.08
N SER A 985 -1.27 -30.92 29.76
CA SER A 985 -2.31 -29.90 29.55
C SER A 985 -1.91 -28.91 28.45
N ALA A 986 -2.25 -29.21 27.20
CA ALA A 986 -2.32 -28.21 26.14
C ALA A 986 -3.68 -27.50 26.24
N ALA A 987 -3.69 -26.21 26.52
CA ALA A 987 -4.93 -25.42 26.59
C ALA A 987 -5.43 -25.12 25.18
N GLY A 988 -6.55 -25.72 24.79
CA GLY A 988 -7.25 -25.39 23.55
C GLY A 988 -7.93 -24.03 23.67
N GLY A 989 -7.20 -22.96 23.35
CA GLY A 989 -7.81 -21.67 23.04
C GLY A 989 -8.53 -21.78 21.71
N GLY A 990 -9.84 -21.49 21.67
CA GLY A 990 -10.58 -21.38 20.42
C GLY A 990 -9.98 -20.28 19.55
N LEU A 991 -9.77 -20.57 18.27
CA LEU A 991 -9.31 -19.57 17.31
C LEU A 991 -10.46 -18.63 16.99
N ASP A 992 -10.37 -17.41 17.50
CA ASP A 992 -11.24 -16.29 17.14
C ASP A 992 -10.94 -15.87 15.69
N LEU A 993 -11.69 -16.45 14.75
CA LEU A 993 -11.62 -16.09 13.33
C LEU A 993 -12.29 -14.72 13.16
N GLY A 994 -11.47 -13.68 12.96
CA GLY A 994 -11.96 -12.32 12.86
C GLY A 994 -12.95 -12.08 11.72
N ASP A 995 -13.80 -11.06 11.89
CA ASP A 995 -15.00 -10.64 11.10
C ASP A 995 -14.76 -10.31 9.61
N ASP A 996 -13.62 -10.71 9.03
CA ASP A 996 -13.11 -10.37 7.69
C ASP A 996 -12.77 -11.65 6.87
N ASP A 997 -13.41 -12.79 7.18
CA ASP A 997 -13.28 -14.04 6.42
C ASP A 997 -13.83 -13.88 4.98
N ILE A 998 -13.04 -14.28 3.99
CA ILE A 998 -13.26 -14.03 2.56
C ILE A 998 -14.56 -14.69 2.05
N PHE A 999 -15.03 -15.75 2.70
CA PHE A 999 -16.29 -16.44 2.36
C PHE A 999 -17.39 -16.29 3.43
N GLY A 1000 -17.07 -15.86 4.65
CA GLY A 1000 -18.03 -15.72 5.75
C GLY A 1000 -19.12 -14.66 5.50
N GLY A 1001 -18.88 -13.71 4.60
CA GLY A 1001 -19.80 -12.61 4.27
C GLY A 1001 -20.92 -12.93 3.28
N LEU A 1002 -21.04 -14.17 2.79
CA LEU A 1002 -22.06 -14.57 1.78
C LEU A 1002 -23.47 -14.80 2.36
N GLY A 1003 -23.61 -14.79 3.68
CA GLY A 1003 -24.88 -15.04 4.36
C GLY A 1003 -25.90 -13.90 4.25
N GLY A 1004 -26.84 -14.03 3.32
CA GLY A 1004 -28.23 -13.58 3.49
C GLY A 1004 -28.58 -12.11 3.24
N VAL A 1005 -28.98 -11.80 2.00
CA VAL A 1005 -30.04 -10.79 1.73
C VAL A 1005 -31.05 -11.46 0.80
N GLY A 1006 -32.19 -11.90 1.35
CA GLY A 1006 -33.19 -12.66 0.60
C GLY A 1006 -33.97 -11.82 -0.42
N GLY A 1007 -34.31 -12.43 -1.56
CA GLY A 1007 -35.17 -11.82 -2.56
C GLY A 1007 -36.59 -11.56 -2.03
N GLY A 1008 -37.14 -10.37 -2.32
CA GLY A 1008 -38.45 -9.95 -1.81
C GLY A 1008 -39.62 -10.60 -2.54
N ALA A 1009 -40.08 -11.77 -2.08
CA ALA A 1009 -41.21 -12.49 -2.71
C ALA A 1009 -42.20 -13.20 -1.75
N ASP A 1010 -42.22 -12.91 -0.44
CA ASP A 1010 -43.15 -13.60 0.50
C ASP A 1010 -43.72 -12.75 1.67
N LEU A 1011 -43.63 -11.42 1.61
CA LEU A 1011 -44.04 -10.51 2.70
C LEU A 1011 -45.50 -9.99 2.59
N LEU A 1012 -46.46 -10.85 2.20
CA LEU A 1012 -47.85 -10.42 1.91
C LEU A 1012 -48.99 -11.19 2.62
N ASN A 1013 -48.72 -12.15 3.51
CA ASN A 1013 -49.77 -13.01 4.11
C ASN A 1013 -49.72 -13.17 5.66
N GLY A 1014 -49.21 -12.19 6.41
CA GLY A 1014 -48.88 -12.39 7.84
C GLY A 1014 -49.15 -11.26 8.84
N TRP A 1015 -50.00 -10.27 8.53
CA TRP A 1015 -50.14 -9.05 9.35
C TRP A 1015 -51.58 -8.70 9.80
N ASP A 1016 -52.56 -9.57 9.56
CA ASP A 1016 -54.00 -9.28 9.84
C ASP A 1016 -54.49 -9.84 11.19
N ASP A 1017 -53.64 -10.53 11.96
CA ASP A 1017 -53.99 -11.14 13.25
C ASP A 1017 -52.93 -10.80 14.33
N ILE A 1018 -53.18 -9.70 15.07
CA ILE A 1018 -52.89 -9.45 16.50
C ILE A 1018 -53.25 -7.98 16.80
N LEU A 1019 -54.56 -7.75 17.00
CA LEU A 1019 -55.09 -6.56 17.68
C LEU A 1019 -56.05 -7.03 18.79
N GLN A 1020 -55.47 -7.46 19.91
CA GLN A 1020 -56.16 -7.76 21.17
C GLN A 1020 -55.21 -7.61 22.36
#